data_AF-A0A292RAS8-F1
#
_entry.id   AF-A0A292RAS8-F1
#
_cell.length_a   1.000
_cell.length_b   1.000
_cell.length_c   1.000
_cell.angle_alpha   90.00
_cell.angle_beta   90.00
_cell.angle_gamma   90.00
#
_symmetry.space_group_name_H-M   'P 1'
#
loop_
_entity.id
_entity.type
_entity.pdbx_description
1 polymer ?
#
loop_
_entity_poly.entity_id
_entity_poly.type
_entity_poly.pdbx_seq_one_letter_code
_entity_poly.pdbx_strand_id
1 'polypeptide(L)'
;MSVKPIIPSINSNNNKVQIKNNSSSSNNLQKKNVSFRGGSPNIIVGMMDAIEAGGYPASFIIQDGLGFITPRVGKGLVRDAHDKKDENGNVVLGKDGKPVRQLNWALARKEFLREIITGPSAFVIPLAMLHVIKKHFGRGNNVKLNYIDGFQKPFTEFAQNNTDAIKNGTANKAIFYKKIFSNAIETSINSVLPDSAKMTADEISKTANNLTAKQIQIEKIKADKTLDKKAKKEALSKIGSVVDDFMKLKKGKIGGAVDEMAVQFAASNGKVKTGSIGEMVNAMSDYFDDAVKNTHEELKKGLKSENIESFVKKLTNRKMGSRILTNLGIFGAVAAFYTQIPKLYNMGLKGNPALQGTVADANPAANGNVPADKKVKGDNPSFGKKNVAFTGMGSFLEKAGDKIFNNKSAKTVSDIFELNGPIMSANAMTTLLFGFCIPPRLANAQDKYDYGEIVVRDMTAFTALLFGAKALSRVFSDVFSNITGLALNKKNMDGHNTLHKVIDYLNPNDTHHSVLSRKQLTSKYTHLEDYKGGVNGFMDFIESSGGDVKKAFSCDKKIQASVDEILKSFNGKSFKDATSKEIKEVLKKANAQKSDSIKKFYNLFHENNGLLNKARTCNSSFGFLSTIVLVPGLIIWLTDFCEKMTEKRSKKDLAAAEKAGNTAQINAAETYLAEHNQPTKTPSMAGFLGRK
;
A
#
# COMPACT_ATOMS: atom_id res chain seq x y z
N MET A 1 27.61 -11.79 -33.00
CA MET A 1 28.46 -12.14 -31.84
C MET A 1 27.56 -12.58 -30.70
N SER A 2 27.82 -13.77 -30.17
CA SER A 2 27.02 -14.50 -29.19
C SER A 2 27.19 -13.90 -27.78
N VAL A 3 26.09 -13.57 -27.11
CA VAL A 3 26.08 -13.13 -25.70
C VAL A 3 25.63 -14.31 -24.84
N LYS A 4 26.56 -14.84 -24.04
CA LYS A 4 26.32 -15.97 -23.12
C LYS A 4 25.41 -15.53 -21.96
N PRO A 5 24.42 -16.36 -21.57
CA PRO A 5 23.65 -16.14 -20.34
C PRO A 5 24.49 -16.45 -19.09
N ILE A 6 24.43 -15.58 -18.10
CA ILE A 6 25.03 -15.80 -16.77
C ILE A 6 24.13 -16.78 -16.01
N ILE A 7 24.51 -18.06 -16.02
CA ILE A 7 24.02 -19.06 -15.09
C ILE A 7 24.94 -19.03 -13.87
N PRO A 8 24.46 -18.89 -12.63
CA PRO A 8 25.29 -19.17 -11.46
C PRO A 8 25.57 -20.68 -11.44
N SER A 9 26.80 -21.06 -11.75
CA SER A 9 27.30 -22.42 -11.60
C SER A 9 27.36 -22.77 -10.11
N ILE A 10 26.51 -23.70 -9.68
CA ILE A 10 26.70 -24.40 -8.42
C ILE A 10 27.83 -25.39 -8.67
N ASN A 11 29.02 -25.06 -8.17
CA ASN A 11 30.17 -25.94 -8.26
C ASN A 11 29.92 -27.15 -7.34
N SER A 12 29.68 -28.29 -7.95
CA SER A 12 29.66 -29.59 -7.28
C SER A 12 31.10 -30.10 -7.20
N ASN A 13 31.67 -30.18 -6.00
CA ASN A 13 32.53 -31.29 -5.55
C ASN A 13 33.16 -31.04 -4.15
N ASN A 14 33.14 -32.09 -3.34
CA ASN A 14 33.91 -32.37 -2.11
C ASN A 14 33.53 -31.64 -0.80
N ASN A 15 32.72 -32.30 0.04
CA ASN A 15 33.31 -33.23 1.03
C ASN A 15 32.27 -34.12 1.73
N LYS A 16 32.58 -35.42 1.76
CA LYS A 16 31.94 -36.46 2.56
C LYS A 16 31.98 -36.08 4.05
N VAL A 17 30.83 -36.00 4.71
CA VAL A 17 30.69 -36.47 6.10
C VAL A 17 29.31 -37.14 6.27
N GLN A 18 29.41 -38.41 6.67
CA GLN A 18 28.43 -39.42 7.07
C GLN A 18 26.96 -39.02 7.27
N ILE A 19 26.14 -39.76 6.54
CA ILE A 19 24.73 -40.08 6.82
C ILE A 19 24.63 -40.70 8.22
N LYS A 20 23.88 -40.06 9.12
CA LYS A 20 23.15 -40.76 10.18
C LYS A 20 21.66 -40.60 9.93
N ASN A 21 21.04 -41.70 9.54
CA ASN A 21 19.60 -41.88 9.53
C ASN A 21 19.06 -41.62 10.94
N ASN A 22 18.05 -40.77 11.06
CA ASN A 22 17.03 -40.92 12.09
C ASN A 22 15.67 -40.63 11.48
N SER A 23 14.89 -41.70 11.44
CA SER A 23 13.47 -41.79 11.13
C SER A 23 12.63 -40.94 12.08
N SER A 24 11.49 -40.49 11.57
CA SER A 24 10.26 -40.18 12.32
C SER A 24 10.28 -38.97 13.26
N SER A 25 9.79 -37.83 12.78
CA SER A 25 8.66 -37.12 13.40
C SER A 25 8.27 -35.88 12.58
N SER A 26 7.04 -35.93 12.09
CA SER A 26 6.26 -34.79 11.63
C SER A 26 6.06 -33.77 12.77
N ASN A 27 5.88 -32.51 12.36
CA ASN A 27 5.47 -31.31 13.11
C ASN A 27 6.55 -30.27 13.46
N ASN A 28 6.13 -29.01 13.24
CA ASN A 28 6.73 -27.73 13.63
C ASN A 28 7.81 -27.12 12.70
N LEU A 29 7.35 -26.42 11.65
CA LEU A 29 8.06 -25.23 11.17
C LEU A 29 7.47 -23.98 11.85
N GLN A 30 8.19 -23.56 12.88
CA GLN A 30 7.95 -22.36 13.68
C GLN A 30 8.00 -21.08 12.82
N LYS A 31 6.99 -20.24 13.01
CA LYS A 31 6.93 -18.82 12.62
C LYS A 31 8.19 -18.07 13.07
N LYS A 32 8.96 -17.49 12.14
CA LYS A 32 9.88 -16.37 12.47
C LYS A 32 9.15 -15.04 12.33
N ASN A 33 9.15 -14.27 13.42
CA ASN A 33 8.73 -12.88 13.45
C ASN A 33 9.74 -12.03 12.68
N VAL A 34 9.26 -11.13 11.82
CA VAL A 34 10.12 -10.18 11.11
C VAL A 34 10.21 -8.89 11.93
N SER A 35 11.12 -8.89 12.90
CA SER A 35 11.73 -7.67 13.40
C SER A 35 12.94 -7.33 12.53
N PHE A 36 13.16 -6.06 12.22
CA PHE A 36 14.36 -5.55 11.56
C PHE A 36 15.57 -5.70 12.51
N ARG A 37 16.04 -6.93 12.70
CA ARG A 37 17.32 -7.26 13.33
C ARG A 37 17.94 -8.37 12.50
N GLY A 38 19.08 -8.06 11.88
CA GLY A 38 19.79 -8.93 10.97
C GLY A 38 20.05 -10.31 11.58
N GLY A 39 19.76 -11.37 10.81
CA GLY A 39 19.99 -12.74 11.26
C GLY A 39 19.11 -13.82 10.61
N SER A 40 18.81 -13.74 9.31
CA SER A 40 18.24 -14.88 8.56
C SER A 40 19.02 -15.14 7.25
N PRO A 41 19.16 -16.40 6.80
CA PRO A 41 20.09 -16.78 5.72
C PRO A 41 19.62 -16.39 4.31
N ASN A 42 18.52 -15.64 4.18
CA ASN A 42 18.02 -15.10 2.91
C ASN A 42 17.33 -13.76 3.18
N ILE A 43 18.12 -12.71 3.36
CA ILE A 43 17.68 -11.32 3.62
C ILE A 43 16.66 -10.86 2.57
N ILE A 44 16.83 -11.27 1.31
CA ILE A 44 15.96 -10.94 0.18
C ILE A 44 14.53 -11.45 0.39
N VAL A 45 14.36 -12.71 0.82
CA VAL A 45 13.04 -13.32 1.07
C VAL A 45 12.37 -12.66 2.27
N GLY A 46 13.13 -12.33 3.32
CA GLY A 46 12.62 -11.60 4.48
C GLY A 46 12.15 -10.17 4.15
N MET A 47 12.84 -9.47 3.26
CA MET A 47 12.43 -8.15 2.78
C MET A 47 11.21 -8.21 1.85
N MET A 48 11.13 -9.22 0.98
CA MET A 48 9.94 -9.51 0.17
C MET A 48 8.69 -9.66 1.04
N ASP A 49 8.77 -10.49 2.08
CA ASP A 49 7.67 -10.70 3.02
C ASP A 49 7.33 -9.41 3.82
N ALA A 50 8.32 -8.59 4.15
CA ALA A 50 8.11 -7.33 4.88
C ALA A 50 7.43 -6.25 4.02
N ILE A 51 7.80 -6.11 2.75
CA ILE A 51 7.15 -5.21 1.79
C ILE A 51 5.69 -5.64 1.60
N GLU A 52 5.46 -6.94 1.43
CA GLU A 52 4.12 -7.48 1.23
C GLU A 52 3.24 -7.34 2.48
N ALA A 53 3.80 -7.58 3.67
CA ALA A 53 3.08 -7.41 4.94
C ALA A 53 2.81 -5.94 5.28
N GLY A 54 3.77 -5.06 4.97
CA GLY A 54 3.66 -3.62 5.21
C GLY A 54 2.81 -2.87 4.17
N GLY A 55 2.53 -3.51 3.02
CA GLY A 55 1.69 -2.97 1.97
C GLY A 55 2.21 -1.66 1.39
N TYR A 56 1.28 -0.83 0.88
CA TYR A 56 1.60 0.44 0.24
C TYR A 56 2.47 1.39 1.09
N PRO A 57 2.22 1.58 2.42
CA PRO A 57 3.09 2.43 3.24
C PRO A 57 4.55 1.96 3.30
N ALA A 58 4.78 0.65 3.44
CA ALA A 58 6.14 0.11 3.50
C ALA A 58 6.83 0.20 2.15
N SER A 59 6.14 -0.15 1.04
CA SER A 59 6.73 0.00 -0.29
C SER A 59 7.05 1.46 -0.60
N PHE A 60 6.17 2.39 -0.22
CA PHE A 60 6.39 3.82 -0.42
C PHE A 60 7.62 4.31 0.36
N ILE A 61 7.72 4.02 1.66
CA ILE A 61 8.86 4.45 2.50
C ILE A 61 10.18 3.85 1.99
N ILE A 62 10.17 2.59 1.54
CA ILE A 62 11.39 1.94 1.03
C ILE A 62 11.78 2.52 -0.34
N GLN A 63 10.82 2.74 -1.25
CA GLN A 63 11.07 3.39 -2.54
C GLN A 63 11.60 4.80 -2.36
N ASP A 64 11.02 5.56 -1.44
CA ASP A 64 11.46 6.90 -1.08
C ASP A 64 12.88 6.87 -0.49
N GLY A 65 13.16 5.93 0.42
CA GLY A 65 14.49 5.76 1.01
C GLY A 65 15.60 5.35 0.05
N LEU A 66 15.32 4.39 -0.84
CA LEU A 66 16.32 3.89 -1.80
C LEU A 66 16.45 4.79 -3.03
N GLY A 67 15.35 5.40 -3.49
CA GLY A 67 15.34 6.25 -4.67
C GLY A 67 15.74 7.70 -4.39
N PHE A 68 15.35 8.24 -3.23
CA PHE A 68 15.61 9.64 -2.87
C PHE A 68 16.67 9.78 -1.78
N ILE A 69 16.51 9.16 -0.61
CA ILE A 69 17.45 9.37 0.52
C ILE A 69 18.87 8.93 0.15
N THR A 70 19.04 7.67 -0.28
CA THR A 70 20.38 7.09 -0.48
C THR A 70 21.19 7.79 -1.58
N PRO A 71 20.65 8.03 -2.79
CA PRO A 71 21.39 8.68 -3.85
C PRO A 71 21.61 10.17 -3.57
N ARG A 72 20.64 10.86 -2.95
CA ARG A 72 20.75 12.31 -2.70
C ARG A 72 21.62 12.66 -1.51
N VAL A 73 21.59 11.87 -0.44
CA VAL A 73 22.55 12.04 0.67
C VAL A 73 23.96 11.67 0.22
N GLY A 74 24.09 10.58 -0.53
CA GLY A 74 25.36 10.15 -1.12
C GLY A 74 25.93 11.17 -2.11
N LYS A 75 25.11 11.72 -3.01
CA LYS A 75 25.50 12.80 -3.94
C LYS A 75 25.72 14.12 -3.21
N GLY A 76 24.86 14.51 -2.26
CA GLY A 76 25.02 15.73 -1.46
C GLY A 76 26.27 15.73 -0.58
N LEU A 77 26.80 14.56 -0.21
CA LEU A 77 28.10 14.42 0.47
C LEU A 77 29.28 14.80 -0.43
N VAL A 78 29.17 14.55 -1.73
CA VAL A 78 30.27 14.65 -2.70
C VAL A 78 30.12 15.82 -3.68
N ARG A 79 28.90 16.34 -3.86
CA ARG A 79 28.59 17.51 -4.67
C ARG A 79 29.07 18.75 -3.93
N ASP A 80 29.77 19.63 -4.65
CA ASP A 80 30.36 20.85 -4.10
C ASP A 80 31.31 20.56 -2.92
N ALA A 81 32.07 19.45 -2.98
CA ALA A 81 33.10 19.18 -1.99
C ALA A 81 34.27 20.16 -2.14
N HIS A 82 34.49 21.01 -1.14
CA HIS A 82 35.52 22.05 -1.17
C HIS A 82 36.90 21.52 -0.76
N ASP A 83 37.95 22.24 -1.15
CA ASP A 83 39.30 21.97 -0.66
C ASP A 83 39.33 22.19 0.85
N LYS A 84 39.85 21.21 1.59
CA LYS A 84 40.04 21.30 3.04
C LYS A 84 41.06 22.38 3.32
N LYS A 85 40.69 23.38 4.13
CA LYS A 85 41.59 24.46 4.54
C LYS A 85 42.13 24.23 5.95
N ASP A 86 43.36 24.66 6.21
CA ASP A 86 43.95 24.70 7.55
C ASP A 86 43.42 25.90 8.37
N GLU A 87 43.85 26.04 9.62
CA GLU A 87 43.43 27.13 10.53
C GLU A 87 43.81 28.54 10.00
N ASN A 88 44.71 28.61 9.02
CA ASN A 88 45.18 29.84 8.39
C ASN A 88 44.53 30.09 7.01
N GLY A 89 43.63 29.20 6.56
CA GLY A 89 42.90 29.33 5.29
C GLY A 89 43.58 28.72 4.06
N ASN A 90 44.71 28.03 4.21
CA ASN A 90 45.44 27.41 3.10
C ASN A 90 44.90 26.02 2.76
N VAL A 91 44.95 25.65 1.48
CA VAL A 91 44.52 24.33 1.00
C VAL A 91 45.47 23.24 1.52
N VAL A 92 44.93 22.27 2.24
CA VAL A 92 45.66 21.10 2.75
C VAL A 92 45.91 20.13 1.60
N LEU A 93 47.18 19.82 1.34
CA LEU A 93 47.57 18.85 0.32
C LEU A 93 47.79 17.45 0.92
N GLY A 94 47.40 16.42 0.18
CA GLY A 94 47.61 15.02 0.51
C GLY A 94 49.03 14.57 0.20
N LYS A 95 49.36 13.33 0.62
CA LYS A 95 50.67 12.71 0.35
C LYS A 95 50.98 12.53 -1.15
N ASP A 96 49.97 12.64 -1.99
CA ASP A 96 50.03 12.58 -3.46
C ASP A 96 50.14 13.97 -4.11
N GLY A 97 50.30 15.04 -3.32
CA GLY A 97 50.40 16.42 -3.79
C GLY A 97 49.07 17.03 -4.26
N LYS A 98 47.94 16.33 -4.06
CA LYS A 98 46.61 16.82 -4.47
C LYS A 98 45.86 17.41 -3.28
N PRO A 99 44.98 18.41 -3.48
CA PRO A 99 44.13 18.95 -2.42
C PRO A 99 43.29 17.87 -1.73
N VAL A 100 43.36 17.82 -0.40
CA VAL A 100 42.48 17.00 0.43
C VAL A 100 41.10 17.66 0.42
N ARG A 101 40.08 16.94 -0.03
CA ARG A 101 38.70 17.48 -0.12
C ARG A 101 37.92 17.24 1.18
N GLN A 102 37.09 18.20 1.57
CA GLN A 102 36.14 18.09 2.67
C GLN A 102 34.74 17.79 2.11
N LEU A 103 34.10 16.74 2.65
CA LEU A 103 32.74 16.34 2.26
C LEU A 103 31.72 17.42 2.65
N ASN A 104 30.71 17.64 1.81
CA ASN A 104 29.65 18.62 2.05
C ASN A 104 28.56 18.05 2.98
N TRP A 105 28.90 17.92 4.25
CA TRP A 105 28.00 17.40 5.29
C TRP A 105 26.75 18.27 5.50
N ALA A 106 26.81 19.56 5.18
CA ALA A 106 25.68 20.48 5.30
C ALA A 106 24.61 20.20 4.23
N LEU A 107 25.03 20.03 2.97
CA LEU A 107 24.14 19.63 1.88
C LEU A 107 23.59 18.22 2.12
N ALA A 108 24.43 17.26 2.51
CA ALA A 108 24.01 15.91 2.86
C ALA A 108 22.98 15.85 4.01
N ARG A 109 23.17 16.66 5.06
CA ARG A 109 22.24 16.76 6.19
C ARG A 109 20.91 17.40 5.79
N LYS A 110 20.93 18.42 4.93
CA LYS A 110 19.75 19.06 4.34
C LYS A 110 18.92 18.03 3.55
N GLU A 111 19.58 17.28 2.67
CA GLU A 111 18.96 16.23 1.84
C GLU A 111 18.42 15.08 2.71
N PHE A 112 19.18 14.64 3.73
CA PHE A 112 18.75 13.59 4.66
C PHE A 112 17.51 13.98 5.47
N LEU A 113 17.52 15.18 6.09
CA LEU A 113 16.40 15.68 6.88
C LEU A 113 15.16 15.89 6.01
N ARG A 114 15.32 16.39 4.78
CA ARG A 114 14.22 16.54 3.83
C ARG A 114 13.54 15.20 3.57
N GLU A 115 14.30 14.18 3.21
CA GLU A 115 13.71 12.93 2.73
C GLU A 115 13.24 12.00 3.88
N ILE A 116 13.91 11.99 5.05
CA ILE A 116 13.47 11.17 6.20
C ILE A 116 12.18 11.71 6.86
N ILE A 117 11.90 13.00 6.68
CA ILE A 117 10.70 13.65 7.23
C ILE A 117 9.55 13.57 6.22
N THR A 118 9.81 13.77 4.92
CA THR A 118 8.75 13.88 3.91
C THR A 118 7.95 12.58 3.77
N GLY A 119 8.56 11.47 3.35
CA GLY A 119 7.83 10.21 3.09
C GLY A 119 7.11 9.62 4.31
N PRO A 120 7.79 9.40 5.45
CA PRO A 120 7.17 8.83 6.64
C PRO A 120 6.03 9.69 7.24
N SER A 121 6.12 11.03 7.15
CA SER A 121 5.10 11.93 7.74
C SER A 121 3.71 11.75 7.13
N ALA A 122 3.62 11.36 5.85
CA ALA A 122 2.37 11.04 5.16
C ALA A 122 1.55 9.91 5.80
N PHE A 123 2.20 9.07 6.63
CA PHE A 123 1.56 7.93 7.31
C PHE A 123 1.55 8.09 8.83
N VAL A 124 2.61 8.68 9.40
CA VAL A 124 2.73 8.87 10.86
C VAL A 124 1.76 9.93 11.37
N ILE A 125 1.59 11.05 10.66
CA ILE A 125 0.66 12.11 11.07
C ILE A 125 -0.80 11.59 11.06
N PRO A 126 -1.30 10.96 9.98
CA PRO A 126 -2.62 10.33 10.01
C PRO A 126 -2.80 9.30 11.12
N LEU A 127 -1.77 8.47 11.38
CA LEU A 127 -1.82 7.47 12.43
C LEU A 127 -1.99 8.10 13.81
N ALA A 128 -1.17 9.09 14.14
CA ALA A 128 -1.24 9.80 15.41
C ALA A 128 -2.57 10.54 15.57
N MET A 129 -3.01 11.27 14.54
CA MET A 129 -4.27 12.01 14.57
C MET A 129 -5.47 11.08 14.68
N LEU A 130 -5.53 9.98 13.92
CA LEU A 130 -6.62 9.01 14.04
C LEU A 130 -6.64 8.34 15.41
N HIS A 131 -5.48 8.10 16.02
CA HIS A 131 -5.43 7.57 17.38
C HIS A 131 -6.12 8.53 18.36
N VAL A 132 -5.79 9.82 18.30
CA VAL A 132 -6.41 10.86 19.12
C VAL A 132 -7.91 10.99 18.81
N ILE A 133 -8.28 11.03 17.53
CA ILE A 133 -9.67 11.19 17.10
C ILE A 133 -10.53 10.01 17.54
N LYS A 134 -10.06 8.77 17.40
CA LYS A 134 -10.76 7.57 17.90
C LYS A 134 -11.00 7.63 19.40
N LYS A 135 -9.99 8.11 20.15
CA LYS A 135 -10.07 8.21 21.62
C LYS A 135 -11.10 9.24 22.07
N HIS A 136 -11.20 10.39 21.39
CA HIS A 136 -12.04 11.51 21.85
C HIS A 136 -13.40 11.64 21.13
N PHE A 137 -13.49 11.24 19.86
CA PHE A 137 -14.70 11.40 19.03
C PHE A 137 -15.37 10.06 18.65
N GLY A 138 -14.83 8.95 19.15
CA GLY A 138 -15.36 7.60 18.98
C GLY A 138 -14.75 6.85 17.80
N ARG A 139 -14.83 5.52 17.88
CA ARG A 139 -14.20 4.58 16.93
C ARG A 139 -14.88 4.59 15.56
N GLY A 140 -16.13 5.04 15.48
CA GLY A 140 -16.88 5.22 14.25
C GLY A 140 -16.20 6.17 13.26
N ASN A 141 -15.31 7.08 13.71
CA ASN A 141 -14.49 7.91 12.83
C ASN A 141 -13.42 7.12 12.05
N ASN A 142 -13.23 5.83 12.35
CA ASN A 142 -12.39 4.93 11.56
C ASN A 142 -13.16 4.24 10.42
N VAL A 143 -14.49 4.35 10.41
CA VAL A 143 -15.36 3.63 9.49
C VAL A 143 -15.54 4.44 8.22
N LYS A 144 -15.33 3.82 7.05
CA LYS A 144 -15.53 4.51 5.77
C LYS A 144 -16.99 4.86 5.55
N LEU A 145 -17.24 5.95 4.83
CA LEU A 145 -18.59 6.47 4.56
C LEU A 145 -19.54 5.42 3.98
N ASN A 146 -19.08 4.59 3.04
CA ASN A 146 -19.92 3.53 2.47
C ASN A 146 -20.44 2.56 3.55
N TYR A 147 -19.60 2.15 4.51
CA TYR A 147 -20.04 1.25 5.57
C TYR A 147 -20.93 1.97 6.60
N ILE A 148 -20.63 3.23 6.94
CA ILE A 148 -21.50 4.03 7.84
C ILE A 148 -22.94 4.08 7.28
N ASP A 149 -23.07 4.37 5.98
CA ASP A 149 -24.34 4.39 5.26
C ASP A 149 -25.00 3.00 5.19
N GLY A 150 -24.24 1.96 4.85
CA GLY A 150 -24.75 0.58 4.77
C GLY A 150 -25.18 -0.02 6.11
N PHE A 151 -24.62 0.46 7.23
CA PHE A 151 -24.92 -0.05 8.56
C PHE A 151 -26.12 0.64 9.21
N GLN A 152 -26.56 1.79 8.68
CA GLN A 152 -27.67 2.56 9.24
C GLN A 152 -28.94 1.70 9.36
N LYS A 153 -29.46 1.17 8.25
CA LYS A 153 -30.73 0.43 8.26
C LYS A 153 -30.65 -0.84 9.14
N PRO A 154 -29.62 -1.70 9.02
CA PRO A 154 -29.45 -2.85 9.91
C PRO A 154 -29.37 -2.46 11.40
N PHE A 155 -28.75 -1.33 11.71
CA PHE A 155 -28.66 -0.83 13.09
C PHE A 155 -29.98 -0.24 13.58
N THR A 156 -30.73 0.50 12.75
CA THR A 156 -32.08 1.00 13.09
C THR A 156 -32.97 -0.16 13.53
N GLU A 157 -33.06 -1.19 12.69
CA GLU A 157 -33.90 -2.35 12.99
C GLU A 157 -33.39 -3.12 14.23
N PHE A 158 -32.07 -3.20 14.42
CA PHE A 158 -31.50 -3.77 15.64
C PHE A 158 -31.92 -2.97 16.88
N ALA A 159 -31.80 -1.64 16.82
CA ALA A 159 -32.08 -0.76 17.94
C ALA A 159 -33.55 -0.77 18.34
N GLN A 160 -34.47 -0.72 17.35
CA GLN A 160 -35.91 -0.82 17.59
C GLN A 160 -36.27 -2.12 18.31
N ASN A 161 -35.71 -3.25 17.86
CA ASN A 161 -36.01 -4.58 18.40
C ASN A 161 -35.26 -4.92 19.70
N ASN A 162 -34.29 -4.10 20.13
CA ASN A 162 -33.44 -4.37 21.29
C ASN A 162 -33.33 -3.16 22.22
N THR A 163 -34.36 -2.32 22.26
CA THR A 163 -34.37 -1.05 23.01
C THR A 163 -33.97 -1.25 24.48
N ASP A 164 -34.59 -2.22 25.17
CA ASP A 164 -34.29 -2.48 26.59
C ASP A 164 -32.87 -2.98 26.81
N ALA A 165 -32.38 -3.87 25.93
CA ALA A 165 -31.01 -4.36 26.01
C ALA A 165 -29.99 -3.24 25.80
N ILE A 166 -30.27 -2.29 24.89
CA ILE A 166 -29.43 -1.10 24.71
C ILE A 166 -29.51 -0.22 25.95
N LYS A 167 -30.71 0.08 26.48
CA LYS A 167 -30.90 0.90 27.67
C LYS A 167 -30.19 0.34 28.91
N ASN A 168 -30.17 -0.99 29.05
CA ASN A 168 -29.52 -1.70 30.15
C ASN A 168 -28.02 -1.97 29.92
N GLY A 169 -27.47 -1.61 28.75
CA GLY A 169 -26.05 -1.83 28.42
C GLY A 169 -25.70 -3.30 28.14
N THR A 170 -26.69 -4.15 27.86
CA THR A 170 -26.54 -5.59 27.59
C THR A 170 -26.74 -5.95 26.11
N ALA A 171 -26.70 -4.95 25.23
CA ALA A 171 -26.92 -5.09 23.79
C ALA A 171 -26.00 -6.13 23.13
N ASN A 172 -26.59 -7.09 22.44
CA ASN A 172 -25.86 -8.19 21.80
C ASN A 172 -25.48 -7.87 20.35
N LYS A 173 -24.19 -7.56 20.12
CA LYS A 173 -23.64 -7.32 18.76
C LYS A 173 -23.82 -8.47 17.78
N ALA A 174 -23.99 -9.71 18.23
CA ALA A 174 -24.17 -10.84 17.33
C ALA A 174 -25.44 -10.67 16.45
N ILE A 175 -26.50 -10.07 16.99
CA ILE A 175 -27.74 -9.83 16.24
C ILE A 175 -27.48 -8.86 15.08
N PHE A 176 -26.73 -7.78 15.34
CA PHE A 176 -26.34 -6.81 14.31
C PHE A 176 -25.40 -7.42 13.27
N TYR A 177 -24.34 -8.13 13.69
CA TYR A 177 -23.38 -8.74 12.76
C TYR A 177 -24.03 -9.77 11.85
N LYS A 178 -24.96 -10.57 12.37
CA LYS A 178 -25.73 -11.52 11.56
C LYS A 178 -26.43 -10.81 10.41
N LYS A 179 -27.12 -9.70 10.68
CA LYS A 179 -27.83 -8.93 9.64
C LYS A 179 -26.88 -8.41 8.56
N ILE A 180 -25.72 -7.88 8.96
CA ILE A 180 -24.71 -7.40 8.02
C ILE A 180 -24.18 -8.55 7.15
N PHE A 181 -23.82 -9.69 7.74
CA PHE A 181 -23.35 -10.85 6.96
C PHE A 181 -24.44 -11.42 6.05
N SER A 182 -25.69 -11.50 6.51
CA SER A 182 -26.82 -11.92 5.67
C SER A 182 -26.96 -11.00 4.46
N ASN A 183 -26.96 -9.68 4.65
CA ASN A 183 -27.04 -8.73 3.54
C ASN A 183 -25.83 -8.83 2.60
N ALA A 184 -24.63 -9.02 3.14
CA ALA A 184 -23.42 -9.19 2.35
C ALA A 184 -23.47 -10.47 1.49
N ILE A 185 -23.96 -11.59 2.04
CA ILE A 185 -24.12 -12.86 1.31
C ILE A 185 -25.19 -12.70 0.23
N GLU A 186 -26.35 -12.12 0.57
CA GLU A 186 -27.43 -11.87 -0.39
C GLU A 186 -26.94 -11.03 -1.57
N THR A 187 -26.29 -9.90 -1.28
CA THR A 187 -25.93 -8.91 -2.30
C THR A 187 -24.66 -9.29 -3.07
N SER A 188 -23.68 -9.93 -2.43
CA SER A 188 -22.37 -10.24 -3.06
C SER A 188 -22.31 -11.60 -3.74
N ILE A 189 -23.20 -12.52 -3.33
CA ILE A 189 -23.16 -13.92 -3.73
C ILE A 189 -24.51 -14.31 -4.31
N ASN A 190 -25.59 -14.24 -3.53
CA ASN A 190 -26.87 -14.80 -3.95
C ASN A 190 -27.48 -14.10 -5.19
N SER A 191 -27.39 -12.77 -5.22
CA SER A 191 -27.94 -11.92 -6.28
C SER A 191 -27.35 -12.16 -7.68
N VAL A 192 -26.12 -12.68 -7.75
CA VAL A 192 -25.39 -12.91 -9.00
C VAL A 192 -25.45 -14.38 -9.45
N LEU A 193 -26.12 -15.24 -8.69
CA LEU A 193 -26.32 -16.64 -9.05
C LEU A 193 -27.58 -16.79 -9.92
N PRO A 194 -27.57 -17.75 -10.87
CA PRO A 194 -28.81 -18.14 -11.55
C PRO A 194 -29.79 -18.72 -10.53
N ASP A 195 -31.09 -18.61 -10.80
CA ASP A 195 -32.16 -18.98 -9.84
C ASP A 195 -32.02 -20.41 -9.32
N SER A 196 -31.58 -21.35 -10.15
CA SER A 196 -31.35 -22.75 -9.78
C SER A 196 -30.18 -22.98 -8.81
N ALA A 197 -29.31 -21.99 -8.61
CA ALA A 197 -28.14 -22.07 -7.75
C ALA A 197 -28.20 -21.10 -6.55
N LYS A 198 -29.30 -20.34 -6.41
CA LYS A 198 -29.49 -19.42 -5.28
C LYS A 198 -29.55 -20.19 -3.97
N MET A 199 -28.97 -19.59 -2.94
CA MET A 199 -29.05 -20.05 -1.56
C MET A 199 -30.44 -19.76 -1.00
N THR A 200 -30.97 -20.66 -0.19
CA THR A 200 -32.21 -20.42 0.55
C THR A 200 -31.97 -19.42 1.69
N ALA A 201 -33.05 -18.81 2.20
CA ALA A 201 -32.97 -17.91 3.35
C ALA A 201 -32.32 -18.57 4.58
N ASP A 202 -32.58 -19.88 4.79
CA ASP A 202 -32.01 -20.64 5.90
C ASP A 202 -30.51 -20.90 5.72
N GLU A 203 -30.07 -21.22 4.50
CA GLU A 203 -28.64 -21.39 4.19
C GLU A 203 -27.86 -20.09 4.42
N ILE A 204 -28.44 -18.95 4.00
CA ILE A 204 -27.87 -17.62 4.22
C ILE A 204 -27.81 -17.31 5.71
N SER A 205 -28.91 -17.52 6.44
CA SER A 205 -29.00 -17.30 7.89
C SER A 205 -27.99 -18.15 8.67
N LYS A 206 -27.85 -19.43 8.32
CA LYS A 206 -26.86 -20.36 8.93
C LYS A 206 -25.43 -19.92 8.66
N THR A 207 -25.12 -19.53 7.43
CA THR A 207 -23.79 -19.06 7.05
C THR A 207 -23.44 -17.74 7.75
N ALA A 208 -24.37 -16.79 7.78
CA ALA A 208 -24.21 -15.53 8.50
C ALA A 208 -24.00 -15.75 10.01
N ASN A 209 -24.73 -16.68 10.62
CA ASN A 209 -24.54 -17.08 12.02
C ASN A 209 -23.12 -17.60 12.29
N ASN A 210 -22.58 -18.46 11.42
CA ASN A 210 -21.23 -19.00 11.57
C ASN A 210 -20.16 -17.91 11.47
N LEU A 211 -20.27 -17.02 10.47
CA LEU A 211 -19.37 -15.88 10.32
C LEU A 211 -19.44 -14.93 11.53
N THR A 212 -20.65 -14.72 12.06
CA THR A 212 -20.90 -13.91 13.26
C THR A 212 -20.23 -14.52 14.48
N ALA A 213 -20.49 -15.79 14.77
CA ALA A 213 -19.92 -16.47 15.93
C ALA A 213 -18.39 -16.43 15.89
N LYS A 214 -17.80 -16.70 14.71
CA LYS A 214 -16.35 -16.61 14.49
C LYS A 214 -15.83 -15.19 14.73
N GLN A 215 -16.50 -14.16 14.22
CA GLN A 215 -16.09 -12.78 14.44
C GLN A 215 -16.11 -12.38 15.92
N ILE A 216 -17.15 -12.77 16.65
CA ILE A 216 -17.26 -12.49 18.08
C ILE A 216 -16.12 -13.15 18.87
N GLN A 217 -15.74 -14.39 18.53
CA GLN A 217 -14.60 -15.05 19.16
C GLN A 217 -13.27 -14.37 18.85
N ILE A 218 -13.06 -13.94 17.60
CA ILE A 218 -11.88 -13.17 17.19
C ILE A 218 -11.75 -11.88 18.00
N GLU A 219 -12.85 -11.15 18.18
CA GLU A 219 -12.87 -9.92 18.97
C GLU A 219 -12.59 -10.17 20.45
N LYS A 220 -13.16 -11.24 21.03
CA LYS A 220 -12.88 -11.64 22.41
C LYS A 220 -11.39 -11.87 22.63
N ILE A 221 -10.74 -12.63 21.75
CA ILE A 221 -9.28 -12.89 21.84
C ILE A 221 -8.47 -11.60 21.68
N LYS A 222 -8.85 -10.73 20.74
CA LYS A 222 -8.15 -9.46 20.53
C LYS A 222 -8.26 -8.54 21.75
N ALA A 223 -9.43 -8.50 22.39
CA ALA A 223 -9.72 -7.68 23.56
C ALA A 223 -9.14 -8.24 24.86
N ASP A 224 -8.86 -9.55 24.93
CA ASP A 224 -8.30 -10.18 26.12
C ASP A 224 -6.92 -9.60 26.47
N LYS A 225 -6.83 -8.96 27.64
CA LYS A 225 -5.58 -8.33 28.11
C LYS A 225 -4.63 -9.34 28.77
N THR A 226 -5.10 -10.53 29.11
CA THR A 226 -4.29 -11.59 29.74
C THR A 226 -3.40 -12.30 28.71
N LEU A 227 -3.82 -12.31 27.44
CA LEU A 227 -3.05 -12.92 26.36
C LEU A 227 -1.99 -11.96 25.82
N ASP A 228 -0.75 -12.44 25.75
CA ASP A 228 0.31 -11.73 25.05
C ASP A 228 0.15 -11.79 23.52
N LYS A 229 1.02 -11.07 22.78
CA LYS A 229 0.95 -11.03 21.31
C LYS A 229 1.10 -12.41 20.65
N LYS A 230 1.88 -13.32 21.25
CA LYS A 230 2.15 -14.66 20.71
C LYS A 230 0.95 -15.58 20.95
N ALA A 231 0.43 -15.59 22.16
CA ALA A 231 -0.75 -16.37 22.56
C ALA A 231 -1.99 -15.94 21.77
N LYS A 232 -2.21 -14.62 21.58
CA LYS A 232 -3.27 -14.12 20.69
C LYS A 232 -3.12 -14.65 19.27
N LYS A 233 -1.91 -14.60 18.71
CA LYS A 233 -1.64 -15.09 17.35
C LYS A 233 -1.91 -16.58 17.22
N GLU A 234 -1.62 -17.36 18.24
CA GLU A 234 -1.87 -18.81 18.27
C GLU A 234 -3.36 -19.14 18.38
N ALA A 235 -4.08 -18.49 19.32
CA ALA A 235 -5.52 -18.64 19.46
C ALA A 235 -6.27 -18.25 18.19
N LEU A 236 -5.90 -17.13 17.56
CA LEU A 236 -6.48 -16.69 16.29
C LEU A 236 -6.21 -17.68 15.15
N SER A 237 -5.04 -18.33 15.10
CA SER A 237 -4.78 -19.35 14.06
C SER A 237 -5.65 -20.60 14.19
N LYS A 238 -6.11 -20.96 15.41
CA LYS A 238 -7.00 -22.10 15.62
C LYS A 238 -8.43 -21.84 15.13
N ILE A 239 -8.88 -20.58 15.22
CA ILE A 239 -10.23 -20.16 14.79
C ILE A 239 -10.29 -19.87 13.29
N GLY A 240 -9.18 -19.43 12.72
CA GLY A 240 -9.11 -18.96 11.35
C GLY A 240 -9.68 -17.53 11.21
N SER A 241 -10.18 -17.23 10.02
CA SER A 241 -10.52 -15.86 9.61
C SER A 241 -11.86 -15.82 8.90
N VAL A 242 -12.72 -14.88 9.30
CA VAL A 242 -14.01 -14.61 8.64
C VAL A 242 -13.83 -14.24 7.17
N VAL A 243 -12.73 -13.53 6.86
CA VAL A 243 -12.38 -13.19 5.48
C VAL A 243 -12.17 -14.46 4.66
N ASP A 244 -11.53 -15.47 5.23
CA ASP A 244 -11.13 -16.67 4.52
C ASP A 244 -12.36 -17.56 4.28
N ASP A 245 -13.24 -17.68 5.27
CA ASP A 245 -14.54 -18.36 5.13
C ASP A 245 -15.43 -17.70 4.07
N PHE A 246 -15.50 -16.36 4.06
CA PHE A 246 -16.28 -15.63 3.06
C PHE A 246 -15.71 -15.81 1.64
N MET A 247 -14.39 -15.73 1.50
CA MET A 247 -13.71 -15.99 0.24
C MET A 247 -13.99 -17.41 -0.25
N LYS A 248 -13.91 -18.41 0.63
CA LYS A 248 -14.23 -19.82 0.34
C LYS A 248 -15.69 -19.99 -0.09
N LEU A 249 -16.64 -19.36 0.59
CA LEU A 249 -18.05 -19.38 0.19
C LEU A 249 -18.25 -18.82 -1.22
N LYS A 250 -17.65 -17.66 -1.50
CA LYS A 250 -17.75 -16.98 -2.79
C LYS A 250 -17.10 -17.80 -3.92
N LYS A 251 -15.93 -18.39 -3.64
CA LYS A 251 -15.21 -19.33 -4.51
C LYS A 251 -16.06 -20.54 -4.89
N GLY A 252 -16.75 -21.13 -3.92
CA GLY A 252 -17.57 -22.33 -4.13
C GLY A 252 -18.91 -22.07 -4.83
N LYS A 253 -19.51 -20.89 -4.63
CA LYS A 253 -20.80 -20.55 -5.24
C LYS A 253 -20.67 -19.89 -6.62
N ILE A 254 -19.75 -18.94 -6.77
CA ILE A 254 -19.62 -18.14 -7.99
C ILE A 254 -18.54 -18.70 -8.92
N GLY A 255 -17.41 -19.15 -8.35
CA GLY A 255 -16.26 -19.65 -9.11
C GLY A 255 -15.00 -18.80 -8.94
N GLY A 256 -13.95 -19.14 -9.69
CA GLY A 256 -12.60 -18.66 -9.44
C GLY A 256 -12.15 -17.37 -10.13
N ALA A 257 -12.88 -16.85 -11.11
CA ALA A 257 -12.49 -15.61 -11.79
C ALA A 257 -12.86 -14.32 -11.02
N VAL A 258 -13.66 -14.43 -9.94
CA VAL A 258 -14.15 -13.26 -9.20
C VAL A 258 -13.18 -12.78 -8.13
N ASP A 259 -13.27 -11.49 -7.81
CA ASP A 259 -12.62 -10.94 -6.62
C ASP A 259 -13.33 -11.44 -5.36
N GLU A 260 -12.71 -12.43 -4.71
CA GLU A 260 -13.24 -13.09 -3.51
C GLU A 260 -13.26 -12.19 -2.27
N MET A 261 -12.44 -11.13 -2.26
CA MET A 261 -12.38 -10.19 -1.13
C MET A 261 -13.42 -9.08 -1.25
N ALA A 262 -13.90 -8.81 -2.46
CA ALA A 262 -14.93 -7.80 -2.69
C ALA A 262 -16.26 -8.19 -2.03
N VAL A 263 -16.82 -7.25 -1.29
CA VAL A 263 -18.16 -7.34 -0.70
C VAL A 263 -19.05 -6.23 -1.27
N GLN A 264 -20.30 -6.58 -1.48
CA GLN A 264 -21.39 -5.71 -1.86
C GLN A 264 -22.46 -5.75 -0.77
N PHE A 265 -23.09 -4.61 -0.49
CA PHE A 265 -24.13 -4.49 0.53
C PHE A 265 -25.07 -3.34 0.20
N ALA A 266 -26.28 -3.36 0.74
CA ALA A 266 -27.28 -2.32 0.51
C ALA A 266 -27.02 -1.09 1.40
N ALA A 267 -27.02 0.10 0.80
CA ALA A 267 -27.03 1.37 1.51
C ALA A 267 -28.39 1.69 2.15
N SER A 268 -28.45 2.76 2.95
CA SER A 268 -29.69 3.29 3.53
C SER A 268 -30.78 3.57 2.48
N ASN A 269 -30.38 4.00 1.27
CA ASN A 269 -31.28 4.28 0.14
C ASN A 269 -31.50 3.08 -0.81
N GLY A 270 -31.08 1.87 -0.42
CA GLY A 270 -31.20 0.66 -1.22
C GLY A 270 -30.17 0.51 -2.35
N LYS A 271 -29.33 1.52 -2.62
CA LYS A 271 -28.27 1.40 -3.63
C LYS A 271 -27.17 0.45 -3.16
N VAL A 272 -26.67 -0.38 -4.05
CA VAL A 272 -25.55 -1.28 -3.75
C VAL A 272 -24.27 -0.45 -3.59
N LYS A 273 -23.56 -0.71 -2.49
CA LYS A 273 -22.23 -0.18 -2.19
C LYS A 273 -21.23 -1.31 -2.23
N THR A 274 -19.97 -0.96 -2.48
CA THR A 274 -18.87 -1.91 -2.58
C THR A 274 -17.80 -1.62 -1.52
N GLY A 275 -17.08 -2.66 -1.15
CA GLY A 275 -15.99 -2.62 -0.18
C GLY A 275 -15.20 -3.92 -0.19
N SER A 276 -14.40 -4.15 0.85
CA SER A 276 -13.76 -5.45 1.10
C SER A 276 -14.27 -6.07 2.39
N ILE A 277 -14.36 -7.40 2.42
CA ILE A 277 -14.82 -8.14 3.60
C ILE A 277 -13.95 -7.85 4.85
N GLY A 278 -12.64 -7.66 4.67
CA GLY A 278 -11.74 -7.33 5.78
C GLY A 278 -12.02 -5.96 6.39
N GLU A 279 -12.35 -4.97 5.57
CA GLU A 279 -12.76 -3.64 6.05
C GLU A 279 -14.14 -3.69 6.69
N MET A 280 -15.11 -4.37 6.09
CA MET A 280 -16.46 -4.53 6.63
C MET A 280 -16.43 -5.11 8.04
N VAL A 281 -15.66 -6.19 8.23
CA VAL A 281 -15.54 -6.86 9.53
C VAL A 281 -14.98 -5.95 10.63
N ASN A 282 -13.96 -5.15 10.32
CA ASN A 282 -13.43 -4.17 11.29
C ASN A 282 -14.42 -3.01 11.52
N ALA A 283 -15.08 -2.57 10.45
CA ALA A 283 -16.06 -1.49 10.49
C ALA A 283 -17.28 -1.83 11.35
N MET A 284 -17.74 -3.09 11.35
CA MET A 284 -18.88 -3.52 12.16
C MET A 284 -18.66 -3.28 13.66
N SER A 285 -17.49 -3.63 14.19
CA SER A 285 -17.16 -3.38 15.62
C SER A 285 -17.01 -1.90 15.92
N ASP A 286 -16.24 -1.18 15.11
CA ASP A 286 -16.01 0.26 15.31
C ASP A 286 -17.32 1.07 15.22
N TYR A 287 -18.24 0.68 14.33
CA TYR A 287 -19.56 1.30 14.21
C TYR A 287 -20.49 0.91 15.36
N PHE A 288 -20.63 -0.39 15.65
CA PHE A 288 -21.57 -0.89 16.65
C PHE A 288 -21.29 -0.33 18.04
N ASP A 289 -20.03 -0.37 18.48
CA ASP A 289 -19.65 0.10 19.82
C ASP A 289 -20.00 1.59 20.00
N ASP A 290 -19.75 2.39 18.97
CA ASP A 290 -20.10 3.82 18.96
C ASP A 290 -21.62 4.03 18.88
N ALA A 291 -22.31 3.31 18.01
CA ALA A 291 -23.73 3.49 17.75
C ALA A 291 -24.56 3.09 18.96
N VAL A 292 -24.31 1.92 19.54
CA VAL A 292 -24.96 1.45 20.78
C VAL A 292 -24.72 2.40 21.93
N LYS A 293 -23.47 2.88 22.11
CA LYS A 293 -23.17 3.83 23.17
C LYS A 293 -23.99 5.12 23.03
N ASN A 294 -24.09 5.67 21.83
CA ASN A 294 -24.88 6.89 21.61
C ASN A 294 -26.38 6.66 21.81
N THR A 295 -26.92 5.54 21.32
CA THR A 295 -28.33 5.18 21.55
C THR A 295 -28.62 4.93 23.03
N HIS A 296 -27.72 4.28 23.76
CA HIS A 296 -27.84 4.06 25.21
C HIS A 296 -27.96 5.38 25.98
N GLU A 297 -27.09 6.35 25.69
CA GLU A 297 -27.12 7.67 26.34
C GLU A 297 -28.41 8.43 26.03
N GLU A 298 -28.94 8.36 24.81
CA GLU A 298 -30.17 9.06 24.46
C GLU A 298 -31.44 8.35 24.97
N LEU A 299 -31.44 7.02 25.04
CA LEU A 299 -32.51 6.27 25.72
C LEU A 299 -32.57 6.59 27.22
N LYS A 300 -31.42 6.82 27.86
CA LYS A 300 -31.37 7.31 29.26
C LYS A 300 -31.93 8.72 29.42
N LYS A 301 -31.86 9.55 28.37
CA LYS A 301 -32.45 10.90 28.34
C LYS A 301 -33.93 10.93 27.93
N GLY A 302 -34.56 9.77 27.77
CA GLY A 302 -35.99 9.68 27.48
C GLY A 302 -36.36 9.60 26.00
N LEU A 303 -35.42 9.24 25.10
CA LEU A 303 -35.76 8.90 23.72
C LEU A 303 -36.80 7.76 23.70
N LYS A 304 -37.95 8.01 23.07
CA LYS A 304 -39.01 7.01 22.88
C LYS A 304 -38.68 6.07 21.72
N SER A 305 -39.17 4.83 21.78
CA SER A 305 -38.91 3.79 20.77
C SER A 305 -39.33 4.21 19.35
N GLU A 306 -40.44 4.93 19.20
CA GLU A 306 -40.94 5.48 17.93
C GLU A 306 -39.97 6.48 17.27
N ASN A 307 -39.09 7.11 18.05
CA ASN A 307 -38.14 8.11 17.58
C ASN A 307 -36.74 7.54 17.30
N ILE A 308 -36.52 6.24 17.53
CA ILE A 308 -35.21 5.58 17.34
C ILE A 308 -34.74 5.71 15.89
N GLU A 309 -35.62 5.52 14.90
CA GLU A 309 -35.24 5.61 13.49
C GLU A 309 -34.72 7.00 13.11
N SER A 310 -35.47 8.04 13.50
CA SER A 310 -35.07 9.43 13.30
C SER A 310 -33.75 9.73 13.99
N PHE A 311 -33.57 9.25 15.23
CA PHE A 311 -32.32 9.40 15.96
C PHE A 311 -31.14 8.70 15.27
N VAL A 312 -31.30 7.44 14.85
CA VAL A 312 -30.25 6.66 14.17
C VAL A 312 -29.86 7.32 12.85
N LYS A 313 -30.82 7.88 12.11
CA LYS A 313 -30.54 8.67 10.89
C LYS A 313 -29.66 9.88 11.22
N LYS A 314 -30.03 10.69 12.22
CA LYS A 314 -29.22 11.84 12.67
C LYS A 314 -27.84 11.43 13.16
N LEU A 315 -27.76 10.34 13.92
CA LEU A 315 -26.50 9.77 14.40
C LEU A 315 -25.58 9.39 13.23
N THR A 316 -26.14 8.73 12.22
CA THR A 316 -25.43 8.31 11.01
C THR A 316 -24.92 9.54 10.26
N ASN A 317 -25.77 10.53 10.00
CA ASN A 317 -25.39 11.78 9.34
C ASN A 317 -24.28 12.52 10.10
N ARG A 318 -24.40 12.63 11.42
CA ARG A 318 -23.37 13.23 12.28
C ARG A 318 -22.04 12.48 12.20
N LYS A 319 -22.07 11.14 12.17
CA LYS A 319 -20.86 10.31 12.04
C LYS A 319 -20.24 10.43 10.66
N MET A 320 -21.03 10.50 9.61
CA MET A 320 -20.54 10.78 8.25
C MET A 320 -19.88 12.15 8.19
N GLY A 321 -20.53 13.21 8.71
CA GLY A 321 -19.93 14.54 8.80
C GLY A 321 -18.62 14.56 9.59
N SER A 322 -18.59 13.87 10.74
CA SER A 322 -17.39 13.76 11.58
C SER A 322 -16.25 13.06 10.86
N ARG A 323 -16.57 12.00 10.10
CA ARG A 323 -15.62 11.26 9.27
C ARG A 323 -15.05 12.14 8.16
N ILE A 324 -15.89 12.93 7.49
CA ILE A 324 -15.48 13.86 6.44
C ILE A 324 -14.52 14.92 7.00
N LEU A 325 -14.89 15.56 8.12
CA LEU A 325 -14.01 16.54 8.77
C LEU A 325 -12.72 15.90 9.29
N THR A 326 -12.78 14.67 9.79
CA THR A 326 -11.60 13.90 10.18
C THR A 326 -10.68 13.70 8.98
N ASN A 327 -11.23 13.27 7.84
CA ASN A 327 -10.47 13.01 6.62
C ASN A 327 -9.82 14.28 6.08
N LEU A 328 -10.61 15.35 5.92
CA LEU A 328 -10.12 16.65 5.44
C LEU A 328 -9.16 17.30 6.43
N GLY A 329 -9.40 17.17 7.74
CA GLY A 329 -8.54 17.72 8.80
C GLY A 329 -7.19 17.01 8.87
N ILE A 330 -7.18 15.68 8.75
CA ILE A 330 -5.93 14.91 8.65
C ILE A 330 -5.18 15.27 7.39
N PHE A 331 -5.86 15.28 6.23
CA PHE A 331 -5.24 15.69 4.98
C PHE A 331 -4.66 17.10 5.07
N GLY A 332 -5.44 18.05 5.60
CA GLY A 332 -5.02 19.43 5.81
C GLY A 332 -3.82 19.56 6.75
N ALA A 333 -3.76 18.76 7.81
CA ALA A 333 -2.60 18.72 8.71
C ALA A 333 -1.34 18.19 8.01
N VAL A 334 -1.47 17.11 7.22
CA VAL A 334 -0.35 16.58 6.41
C VAL A 334 0.08 17.61 5.36
N ALA A 335 -0.87 18.20 4.63
CA ALA A 335 -0.61 19.23 3.63
C ALA A 335 0.07 20.47 4.26
N ALA A 336 -0.42 20.94 5.40
CA ALA A 336 0.20 22.04 6.14
C ALA A 336 1.63 21.68 6.58
N PHE A 337 1.86 20.46 7.08
CA PHE A 337 3.19 19.99 7.41
C PHE A 337 4.11 20.01 6.19
N TYR A 338 3.63 19.52 5.04
CA TYR A 338 4.37 19.51 3.77
C TYR A 338 4.77 20.91 3.28
N THR A 339 3.95 21.93 3.52
CA THR A 339 4.32 23.33 3.23
C THR A 339 5.42 23.89 4.16
N GLN A 340 5.59 23.33 5.36
CA GLN A 340 6.64 23.74 6.29
C GLN A 340 7.95 22.94 6.13
N ILE A 341 7.93 21.79 5.45
CA ILE A 341 9.14 20.97 5.21
C ILE A 341 10.30 21.82 4.65
N PRO A 342 10.09 22.72 3.65
CA PRO A 342 11.13 23.64 3.19
C PRO A 342 11.82 24.44 4.28
N LYS A 343 11.06 24.96 5.24
CA LYS A 343 11.62 25.73 6.35
C LYS A 343 12.43 24.85 7.30
N LEU A 344 11.98 23.62 7.54
CA LEU A 344 12.64 22.68 8.46
C LEU A 344 14.02 22.23 7.95
N TYR A 345 14.17 21.91 6.67
CA TYR A 345 15.48 21.52 6.13
C TYR A 345 16.39 22.70 5.80
N ASN A 346 15.85 23.92 5.66
CA ASN A 346 16.64 25.15 5.51
C ASN A 346 16.99 25.81 6.86
N MET A 347 16.45 25.32 7.97
CA MET A 347 16.70 25.88 9.30
C MET A 347 18.17 25.73 9.70
N GLY A 348 18.83 26.86 9.94
CA GLY A 348 20.25 26.91 10.33
C GLY A 348 21.25 26.98 9.17
N LEU A 349 20.79 27.06 7.92
CA LEU A 349 21.66 27.30 6.76
C LEU A 349 21.79 28.80 6.48
N LYS A 350 23.03 29.31 6.46
CA LYS A 350 23.35 30.67 5.96
C LYS A 350 23.68 30.56 4.46
N GLY A 351 22.69 30.79 3.60
CA GLY A 351 22.87 30.74 2.14
C GLY A 351 22.79 29.34 1.54
N ASN A 352 23.12 29.22 0.24
CA ASN A 352 23.10 27.94 -0.46
C ASN A 352 24.32 27.09 -0.04
N PRO A 353 24.13 25.90 0.55
CA PRO A 353 25.26 25.03 0.91
C PRO A 353 26.04 24.50 -0.30
N ALA A 354 25.46 24.58 -1.50
CA ALA A 354 26.15 24.29 -2.76
C ALA A 354 27.15 25.40 -3.17
N LEU A 355 27.05 26.59 -2.56
CA LEU A 355 27.83 27.79 -2.89
C LEU A 355 28.78 28.21 -1.75
N GLN A 356 28.90 27.46 -0.65
CA GLN A 356 29.72 27.84 0.49
C GLN A 356 31.21 27.66 0.20
N GLY A 357 32.01 28.73 0.13
CA GLY A 357 33.45 28.64 -0.12
C GLY A 357 33.91 29.04 -1.52
N THR A 358 33.04 29.63 -2.34
CA THR A 358 33.46 30.38 -3.55
C THR A 358 33.87 31.81 -3.22
N VAL A 359 34.57 32.46 -4.15
CA VAL A 359 35.14 33.82 -4.00
C VAL A 359 34.10 34.90 -3.65
N ALA A 360 32.80 34.57 -3.76
CA ALA A 360 31.69 35.41 -3.30
C ALA A 360 31.63 35.58 -1.76
N ASP A 361 32.28 34.71 -0.98
CA ASP A 361 32.39 34.89 0.49
C ASP A 361 33.35 36.02 0.89
N ALA A 362 34.08 36.62 -0.06
CA ALA A 362 35.00 37.73 0.20
C ALA A 362 34.34 39.13 0.17
N ASN A 363 33.05 39.26 -0.16
CA ASN A 363 32.38 40.57 -0.17
C ASN A 363 30.92 40.51 0.33
N PRO A 364 30.62 40.97 1.56
CA PRO A 364 29.27 40.89 2.15
C PRO A 364 28.23 41.85 1.55
N ALA A 365 28.59 42.64 0.54
CA ALA A 365 27.82 43.80 0.09
C ALA A 365 27.21 43.62 -1.32
N ALA A 366 26.43 42.55 -1.54
CA ALA A 366 25.63 42.45 -2.77
C ALA A 366 24.38 41.56 -2.66
N ASN A 367 23.87 41.28 -1.46
CA ASN A 367 22.53 40.68 -1.31
C ASN A 367 21.50 41.79 -1.10
N GLY A 368 20.83 42.14 -2.20
CA GLY A 368 19.76 43.13 -2.24
C GLY A 368 18.63 42.80 -1.26
N ASN A 369 18.26 43.82 -0.48
CA ASN A 369 16.98 44.06 0.21
C ASN A 369 16.22 42.82 0.69
N VAL A 370 16.60 42.34 1.88
CA VAL A 370 15.64 41.75 2.81
C VAL A 370 14.71 42.88 3.27
N PRO A 371 13.38 42.83 3.03
CA PRO A 371 12.48 43.79 3.66
C PRO A 371 12.56 43.56 5.17
N ALA A 372 12.85 44.64 5.90
CA ALA A 372 12.95 44.64 7.35
C ALA A 372 11.71 43.98 8.00
N ASP A 373 12.00 43.09 8.95
CA ASP A 373 11.03 42.49 9.86
C ASP A 373 10.07 43.55 10.41
N LYS A 374 8.82 43.56 9.93
CA LYS A 374 7.72 44.03 10.77
C LYS A 374 7.55 43.00 11.86
N LYS A 375 8.09 43.29 13.05
CA LYS A 375 7.72 42.65 14.31
C LYS A 375 6.20 42.65 14.45
N VAL A 376 5.56 41.56 14.03
CA VAL A 376 4.22 41.24 14.51
C VAL A 376 4.41 40.75 15.94
N LYS A 377 3.84 41.47 16.90
CA LYS A 377 3.78 41.06 18.30
C LYS A 377 3.31 39.60 18.35
N GLY A 378 4.17 38.75 18.90
CA GLY A 378 3.84 37.36 19.16
C GLY A 378 2.81 37.29 20.28
N ASP A 379 1.55 37.25 19.90
CA ASP A 379 0.53 36.66 20.77
C ASP A 379 0.71 35.15 20.67
N ASN A 380 1.47 34.59 21.61
CA ASN A 380 1.46 33.17 21.90
C ASN A 380 0.00 32.72 22.06
N PRO A 381 -0.53 31.78 21.27
CA PRO A 381 -1.76 31.11 21.64
C PRO A 381 -1.40 30.21 22.82
N SER A 382 -1.56 30.77 24.02
CA SER A 382 -1.72 30.01 25.25
C SER A 382 -2.81 28.97 25.00
N PHE A 383 -2.42 27.69 24.95
CA PHE A 383 -3.33 26.56 25.13
C PHE A 383 -3.78 26.54 26.60
N GLY A 384 -4.43 27.62 27.01
CA GLY A 384 -5.10 27.78 28.29
C GLY A 384 -6.43 27.06 28.24
N LYS A 385 -6.69 26.25 29.25
CA LYS A 385 -7.96 25.60 29.57
C LYS A 385 -9.12 26.60 29.49
N LYS A 386 -9.79 26.68 28.34
CA LYS A 386 -11.17 27.15 28.25
C LYS A 386 -12.01 25.96 27.79
N ASN A 387 -12.78 25.41 28.73
CA ASN A 387 -13.93 24.56 28.42
C ASN A 387 -14.93 25.41 27.64
N VAL A 388 -14.78 25.46 26.32
CA VAL A 388 -15.83 25.98 25.43
C VAL A 388 -16.78 24.82 25.23
N ALA A 389 -17.94 24.87 25.89
CA ALA A 389 -18.98 23.87 25.71
C ALA A 389 -19.44 23.89 24.25
N PHE A 390 -19.23 22.77 23.55
CA PHE A 390 -19.37 22.60 22.10
C PHE A 390 -20.83 22.27 21.70
N THR A 391 -21.81 23.06 22.16
CA THR A 391 -23.26 22.77 22.01
C THR A 391 -23.82 22.92 20.58
N GLY A 392 -23.02 23.24 19.56
CA GLY A 392 -23.45 23.40 18.15
C GLY A 392 -22.83 22.45 17.12
N MET A 393 -21.77 21.70 17.48
CA MET A 393 -21.03 20.86 16.52
C MET A 393 -21.88 19.72 15.98
N GLY A 394 -22.80 19.17 16.78
CA GLY A 394 -23.68 18.09 16.35
C GLY A 394 -24.54 18.47 15.13
N SER A 395 -25.16 19.64 15.15
CA SER A 395 -26.00 20.13 14.05
C SER A 395 -25.18 20.49 12.81
N PHE A 396 -23.98 21.06 12.98
CA PHE A 396 -23.06 21.34 11.86
C PHE A 396 -22.58 20.05 11.18
N LEU A 397 -22.18 19.04 11.97
CA LEU A 397 -21.75 17.74 11.48
C LEU A 397 -22.87 17.01 10.74
N GLU A 398 -24.10 17.05 11.28
CA GLU A 398 -25.28 16.48 10.63
C GLU A 398 -25.54 17.14 9.27
N LYS A 399 -25.58 18.49 9.22
CA LYS A 399 -25.74 19.25 7.97
C LYS A 399 -24.63 18.99 6.95
N ALA A 400 -23.38 18.85 7.40
CA ALA A 400 -22.24 18.53 6.52
C ALA A 400 -22.37 17.11 5.94
N GLY A 401 -22.76 16.13 6.76
CA GLY A 401 -23.06 14.76 6.32
C GLY A 401 -24.20 14.72 5.30
N ASP A 402 -25.32 15.38 5.61
CA ASP A 402 -26.49 15.45 4.73
C ASP A 402 -26.19 16.12 3.38
N LYS A 403 -25.47 17.25 3.40
CA LYS A 403 -25.11 17.97 2.17
C LYS A 403 -24.24 17.12 1.25
N ILE A 404 -23.30 16.35 1.81
CA ILE A 404 -22.39 15.50 1.03
C ILE A 404 -23.09 14.23 0.54
N PHE A 405 -24.02 13.68 1.32
CA PHE A 405 -24.79 12.51 0.90
C PHE A 405 -25.72 12.81 -0.28
N ASN A 406 -26.36 13.98 -0.25
CA ASN A 406 -27.34 14.37 -1.25
C ASN A 406 -26.74 15.13 -2.44
N ASN A 407 -25.47 15.55 -2.36
CA ASN A 407 -24.79 16.26 -3.44
C ASN A 407 -23.67 15.43 -4.07
N LYS A 408 -23.84 15.10 -5.35
CA LYS A 408 -22.88 14.33 -6.15
C LYS A 408 -21.48 14.93 -6.17
N SER A 409 -21.34 16.26 -6.29
CA SER A 409 -20.01 16.90 -6.38
C SER A 409 -19.26 16.85 -5.05
N ALA A 410 -19.97 17.12 -3.95
CA ALA A 410 -19.41 17.08 -2.61
C ALA A 410 -19.03 15.65 -2.18
N LYS A 411 -19.82 14.65 -2.62
CA LYS A 411 -19.45 13.23 -2.48
C LYS A 411 -18.18 12.87 -3.25
N THR A 412 -18.05 13.28 -4.50
CA THR A 412 -16.83 13.01 -5.29
C THR A 412 -15.58 13.57 -4.61
N VAL A 413 -15.65 14.78 -4.06
CA VAL A 413 -14.54 15.39 -3.31
C VAL A 413 -14.26 14.60 -2.02
N SER A 414 -15.29 14.22 -1.28
CA SER A 414 -15.11 13.42 -0.06
C SER A 414 -14.48 12.05 -0.34
N ASP A 415 -14.90 11.38 -1.42
CA ASP A 415 -14.40 10.07 -1.80
C ASP A 415 -12.91 10.13 -2.20
N ILE A 416 -12.42 11.27 -2.72
CA ILE A 416 -10.98 11.52 -2.95
C ILE A 416 -10.20 11.48 -1.63
N PHE A 417 -10.72 12.08 -0.57
CA PHE A 417 -10.01 12.18 0.71
C PHE A 417 -10.31 11.05 1.70
N GLU A 418 -11.05 10.02 1.29
CA GLU A 418 -11.42 8.92 2.17
C GLU A 418 -10.20 8.09 2.61
N LEU A 419 -9.88 8.09 3.91
CA LEU A 419 -8.77 7.31 4.46
C LEU A 419 -9.15 5.83 4.66
N ASN A 420 -8.16 4.94 4.67
CA ASN A 420 -8.31 3.56 5.15
C ASN A 420 -7.40 3.32 6.36
N GLY A 421 -7.95 3.46 7.57
CA GLY A 421 -7.10 3.65 8.75
C GLY A 421 -6.15 4.85 8.51
N PRO A 422 -4.85 4.74 8.80
CA PRO A 422 -3.89 5.83 8.60
C PRO A 422 -3.45 6.06 7.15
N ILE A 423 -4.01 5.31 6.19
CA ILE A 423 -3.55 5.34 4.80
C ILE A 423 -4.47 6.26 4.00
N MET A 424 -3.92 7.31 3.40
CA MET A 424 -4.65 8.17 2.46
C MET A 424 -4.97 7.41 1.18
N SER A 425 -6.09 7.76 0.53
CA SER A 425 -6.41 7.23 -0.79
C SER A 425 -5.30 7.60 -1.80
N ALA A 426 -5.22 6.86 -2.91
CA ALA A 426 -4.27 7.18 -3.98
C ALA A 426 -4.50 8.60 -4.51
N ASN A 427 -5.76 9.03 -4.66
CA ASN A 427 -6.10 10.36 -5.15
C ASN A 427 -5.68 11.44 -4.14
N ALA A 428 -5.93 11.24 -2.85
CA ALA A 428 -5.47 12.15 -1.81
C ALA A 428 -3.93 12.24 -1.78
N MET A 429 -3.22 11.12 -1.94
CA MET A 429 -1.77 11.13 -2.03
C MET A 429 -1.29 11.91 -3.28
N THR A 430 -1.94 11.74 -4.43
CA THR A 430 -1.66 12.54 -5.63
C THR A 430 -1.87 14.02 -5.36
N THR A 431 -3.00 14.40 -4.76
CA THR A 431 -3.27 15.80 -4.40
C THR A 431 -2.23 16.35 -3.43
N LEU A 432 -1.80 15.57 -2.44
CA LEU A 432 -0.74 15.97 -1.50
C LEU A 432 0.57 16.24 -2.24
N LEU A 433 1.03 15.29 -3.06
CA LEU A 433 2.32 15.39 -3.73
C LEU A 433 2.32 16.52 -4.78
N PHE A 434 1.37 16.54 -5.70
CA PHE A 434 1.34 17.56 -6.76
C PHE A 434 0.82 18.92 -6.31
N GLY A 435 -0.10 18.97 -5.35
CA GLY A 435 -0.73 20.22 -4.90
C GLY A 435 -0.05 20.88 -3.70
N PHE A 436 0.60 20.11 -2.83
CA PHE A 436 1.13 20.63 -1.56
C PHE A 436 2.61 20.29 -1.31
N CYS A 437 3.22 19.40 -2.12
CA CYS A 437 4.66 19.16 -2.09
C CYS A 437 5.38 19.96 -3.18
N ILE A 438 4.96 19.85 -4.45
CA ILE A 438 5.64 20.52 -5.57
C ILE A 438 5.58 22.06 -5.48
N PRO A 439 4.41 22.71 -5.28
CA PRO A 439 4.36 24.18 -5.37
C PRO A 439 5.21 24.89 -4.31
N PRO A 440 5.21 24.47 -3.02
CA PRO A 440 6.14 25.03 -2.04
C PRO A 440 7.61 24.77 -2.39
N ARG A 441 7.96 23.64 -3.00
CA ARG A 441 9.33 23.38 -3.48
C ARG A 441 9.72 24.34 -4.59
N LEU A 442 8.85 24.54 -5.59
CA LEU A 442 9.08 25.49 -6.68
C LEU A 442 9.20 26.94 -6.19
N ALA A 443 8.38 27.35 -5.23
CA ALA A 443 8.44 28.69 -4.65
C ALA A 443 9.72 28.96 -3.84
N ASN A 444 10.39 27.91 -3.37
CA ASN A 444 11.67 27.98 -2.66
C ASN A 444 12.85 27.48 -3.52
N ALA A 445 12.65 27.35 -4.84
CA ALA A 445 13.73 27.00 -5.76
C ALA A 445 14.80 28.09 -5.74
N GLN A 446 16.06 27.68 -5.73
CA GLN A 446 17.18 28.61 -5.56
C GLN A 446 17.49 29.39 -6.84
N ASP A 447 17.28 28.77 -8.01
CA ASP A 447 17.49 29.37 -9.32
C ASP A 447 16.63 28.70 -10.41
N LYS A 448 16.78 29.16 -11.66
CA LYS A 448 16.05 28.64 -12.83
C LYS A 448 16.40 27.20 -13.19
N TYR A 449 17.57 26.70 -12.81
CA TYR A 449 18.01 25.34 -13.07
C TYR A 449 17.43 24.41 -12.01
N ASP A 450 17.52 24.76 -10.72
CA ASP A 450 16.87 24.06 -9.60
C ASP A 450 15.35 24.00 -9.82
N TYR A 451 14.74 25.07 -10.31
CA TYR A 451 13.33 25.06 -10.74
C TYR A 451 13.07 24.00 -11.82
N GLY A 452 13.89 23.96 -12.87
CA GLY A 452 13.78 22.98 -13.95
C GLY A 452 13.97 21.53 -13.49
N GLU A 453 14.91 21.31 -12.57
CA GLU A 453 15.14 20.00 -11.94
C GLU A 453 13.96 19.58 -11.08
N ILE A 454 13.41 20.47 -10.23
CA ILE A 454 12.23 20.16 -9.42
C ILE A 454 11.05 19.75 -10.32
N VAL A 455 10.76 20.49 -11.39
CA VAL A 455 9.66 20.16 -12.31
C VAL A 455 9.87 18.79 -12.94
N VAL A 456 11.01 18.54 -13.57
CA VAL A 456 11.23 17.30 -14.32
C VAL A 456 11.37 16.10 -13.38
N ARG A 457 12.22 16.23 -12.35
CA ARG A 457 12.55 15.14 -11.43
C ARG A 457 11.38 14.82 -10.51
N ASP A 458 10.83 15.81 -9.80
CA ASP A 458 9.84 15.52 -8.75
C ASP A 458 8.49 15.14 -9.38
N MET A 459 8.08 15.73 -10.52
CA MET A 459 6.88 15.27 -11.22
C MET A 459 7.03 13.85 -11.75
N THR A 460 8.14 13.51 -12.41
CA THR A 460 8.34 12.15 -12.94
C THR A 460 8.51 11.13 -11.83
N ALA A 461 9.20 11.47 -10.74
CA ALA A 461 9.40 10.56 -9.63
C ALA A 461 8.12 10.34 -8.81
N PHE A 462 7.29 11.37 -8.56
CA PHE A 462 5.97 11.18 -7.96
C PHE A 462 5.04 10.39 -8.87
N THR A 463 5.12 10.60 -10.19
CA THR A 463 4.37 9.78 -11.15
C THR A 463 4.82 8.32 -11.08
N ALA A 464 6.13 8.05 -10.99
CA ALA A 464 6.65 6.70 -10.85
C ALA A 464 6.23 6.02 -9.54
N LEU A 465 6.26 6.76 -8.42
CA LEU A 465 5.83 6.27 -7.10
C LEU A 465 4.33 5.94 -7.06
N LEU A 466 3.48 6.82 -7.61
CA LEU A 466 2.03 6.68 -7.54
C LEU A 466 1.47 5.70 -8.58
N PHE A 467 2.02 5.75 -9.80
CA PHE A 467 1.47 5.04 -10.97
C PHE A 467 2.42 3.96 -11.48
N GLY A 468 3.72 4.27 -11.54
CA GLY A 468 4.74 3.38 -12.11
C GLY A 468 4.84 2.03 -11.41
N ALA A 469 4.84 2.00 -10.07
CA ALA A 469 4.94 0.74 -9.32
C ALA A 469 3.79 -0.23 -9.62
N LYS A 470 2.55 0.30 -9.73
CA LYS A 470 1.35 -0.49 -10.04
C LYS A 470 1.32 -0.92 -11.51
N ALA A 471 1.64 -0.02 -12.43
CA ALA A 471 1.73 -0.35 -13.86
C ALA A 471 2.80 -1.42 -14.12
N LEU A 472 3.97 -1.29 -13.51
CA LEU A 472 5.03 -2.30 -13.58
C LEU A 472 4.55 -3.64 -13.00
N SER A 473 3.89 -3.63 -11.84
CA SER A 473 3.37 -4.87 -11.24
C SER A 473 2.40 -5.63 -12.15
N ARG A 474 1.59 -4.91 -12.93
CA ARG A 474 0.68 -5.45 -13.94
C ARG A 474 1.42 -6.08 -15.11
N VAL A 475 2.37 -5.35 -15.71
CA VAL A 475 3.19 -5.85 -16.82
C VAL A 475 3.97 -7.10 -16.41
N PHE A 476 4.64 -7.06 -15.26
CA PHE A 476 5.39 -8.22 -14.76
C PHE A 476 4.48 -9.40 -14.41
N SER A 477 3.27 -9.14 -13.90
CA SER A 477 2.24 -10.16 -13.68
C SER A 477 1.88 -10.89 -14.97
N ASP A 478 1.68 -10.17 -16.08
CA ASP A 478 1.41 -10.81 -17.36
C ASP A 478 2.64 -11.57 -17.90
N VAL A 479 3.85 -11.01 -17.79
CA VAL A 479 5.08 -11.69 -18.20
C VAL A 479 5.26 -13.02 -17.46
N PHE A 480 5.14 -13.03 -16.13
CA PHE A 480 5.26 -14.28 -15.37
C PHE A 480 4.07 -15.20 -15.58
N SER A 481 2.85 -14.70 -15.80
CA SER A 481 1.71 -15.54 -16.17
C SER A 481 1.96 -16.24 -17.51
N ASN A 482 2.52 -15.55 -18.50
CA ASN A 482 2.88 -16.11 -19.81
C ASN A 482 4.00 -17.17 -19.74
N ILE A 483 5.01 -16.94 -18.89
CA ILE A 483 6.15 -17.85 -18.70
C ILE A 483 5.74 -19.09 -17.89
N THR A 484 5.04 -18.89 -16.78
CA THR A 484 4.73 -19.95 -15.81
C THR A 484 3.40 -20.63 -16.05
N GLY A 485 2.49 -20.02 -16.83
CA GLY A 485 1.10 -20.44 -16.97
C GLY A 485 0.22 -20.14 -15.77
N LEU A 486 0.76 -19.59 -14.68
CA LEU A 486 0.01 -19.28 -13.46
C LEU A 486 -0.89 -18.07 -13.69
N ALA A 487 -2.09 -18.09 -13.08
CA ALA A 487 -2.91 -16.91 -12.93
C ALA A 487 -2.42 -16.04 -11.76
N LEU A 488 -1.82 -14.90 -12.08
CA LEU A 488 -1.27 -13.94 -11.11
C LEU A 488 -2.05 -12.62 -11.04
N ASN A 489 -2.98 -12.40 -11.96
CA ASN A 489 -3.83 -11.22 -12.01
C ASN A 489 -5.28 -11.58 -12.32
N LYS A 490 -6.15 -10.61 -12.05
CA LYS A 490 -7.50 -10.55 -12.60
C LYS A 490 -7.44 -9.61 -13.79
N LYS A 491 -7.84 -10.11 -14.96
CA LYS A 491 -7.87 -9.35 -16.21
C LYS A 491 -9.26 -9.45 -16.83
N ASN A 492 -9.94 -8.32 -16.92
CA ASN A 492 -11.19 -8.21 -17.66
C ASN A 492 -11.08 -6.99 -18.58
N MET A 493 -10.42 -7.18 -19.72
CA MET A 493 -10.15 -6.11 -20.71
C MET A 493 -10.86 -6.35 -22.04
N ASP A 494 -11.83 -7.26 -22.04
CA ASP A 494 -12.61 -7.60 -23.23
C ASP A 494 -13.49 -6.40 -23.61
N GLY A 495 -13.49 -6.05 -24.89
CA GLY A 495 -14.21 -4.88 -25.42
C GLY A 495 -13.48 -3.53 -25.33
N HIS A 496 -12.32 -3.44 -24.68
CA HIS A 496 -11.53 -2.19 -24.61
C HIS A 496 -10.60 -2.02 -25.83
N ASN A 497 -10.53 -0.80 -26.39
CA ASN A 497 -9.58 -0.46 -27.46
C ASN A 497 -8.14 -0.35 -26.94
N THR A 498 -7.15 -0.31 -27.84
CA THR A 498 -5.71 -0.31 -27.48
C THR A 498 -5.33 0.86 -26.55
N LEU A 499 -5.91 2.05 -26.76
CA LEU A 499 -5.63 3.21 -25.92
C LEU A 499 -6.22 3.06 -24.50
N HIS A 500 -7.46 2.60 -24.38
CA HIS A 500 -8.08 2.30 -23.10
C HIS A 500 -7.32 1.20 -22.37
N LYS A 501 -6.85 0.18 -23.08
CA LYS A 501 -5.96 -0.85 -22.50
C LYS A 501 -4.69 -0.23 -21.91
N VAL A 502 -4.03 0.70 -22.62
CA VAL A 502 -2.86 1.41 -22.08
C VAL A 502 -3.23 2.24 -20.83
N ILE A 503 -4.37 2.94 -20.86
CA ILE A 503 -4.85 3.73 -19.71
C ILE A 503 -5.15 2.82 -18.51
N ASP A 504 -5.78 1.66 -18.71
CA ASP A 504 -6.10 0.70 -17.66
C ASP A 504 -4.82 0.18 -16.97
N TYR A 505 -3.76 -0.08 -17.73
CA TYR A 505 -2.45 -0.46 -17.17
C TYR A 505 -1.84 0.65 -16.32
N LEU A 506 -2.01 1.91 -16.69
CA LEU A 506 -1.41 3.06 -16.00
C LEU A 506 -2.27 3.58 -14.84
N ASN A 507 -3.58 3.33 -14.86
CA ASN A 507 -4.52 3.85 -13.86
C ASN A 507 -4.37 3.08 -12.53
N PRO A 508 -3.98 3.75 -11.42
CA PRO A 508 -3.65 3.08 -10.16
C PRO A 508 -4.90 2.62 -9.41
N ASN A 509 -6.08 3.09 -9.83
CA ASN A 509 -7.38 2.74 -9.30
C ASN A 509 -8.15 1.80 -10.24
N ASP A 510 -7.51 1.31 -11.31
CA ASP A 510 -8.18 0.41 -12.24
C ASP A 510 -8.52 -0.93 -11.57
N THR A 511 -9.78 -1.33 -11.75
CA THR A 511 -10.37 -2.57 -11.25
C THR A 511 -10.43 -3.68 -12.31
N HIS A 512 -10.12 -3.35 -13.57
CA HIS A 512 -10.19 -4.24 -14.72
C HIS A 512 -8.92 -5.08 -14.87
N HIS A 513 -7.75 -4.53 -14.52
CA HIS A 513 -6.50 -5.24 -14.40
C HIS A 513 -5.89 -5.03 -13.01
N SER A 514 -5.89 -6.08 -12.20
CA SER A 514 -5.34 -6.04 -10.83
C SER A 514 -4.55 -7.28 -10.51
N VAL A 515 -3.44 -7.11 -9.81
CA VAL A 515 -2.59 -8.22 -9.36
C VAL A 515 -3.25 -8.87 -8.14
N LEU A 516 -3.27 -10.21 -8.10
CA LEU A 516 -3.85 -10.95 -6.98
C LEU A 516 -2.98 -10.79 -5.72
N SER A 517 -3.61 -10.42 -4.61
CA SER A 517 -2.93 -10.38 -3.31
C SER A 517 -2.53 -11.79 -2.84
N ARG A 518 -1.57 -11.89 -1.92
CA ARG A 518 -1.19 -13.17 -1.29
C ARG A 518 -2.38 -13.95 -0.74
N LYS A 519 -3.36 -13.23 -0.18
CA LYS A 519 -4.55 -13.83 0.41
C LYS A 519 -5.45 -14.43 -0.67
N GLN A 520 -5.67 -13.70 -1.77
CA GLN A 520 -6.35 -14.21 -2.95
C GLN A 520 -5.57 -15.38 -3.56
N LEU A 521 -4.25 -15.29 -3.77
CA LEU A 521 -3.44 -16.40 -4.27
C LEU A 521 -3.56 -17.64 -3.39
N THR A 522 -3.54 -17.49 -2.07
CA THR A 522 -3.74 -18.62 -1.15
C THR A 522 -5.10 -19.25 -1.37
N SER A 523 -6.18 -18.46 -1.30
CA SER A 523 -7.55 -18.91 -1.54
C SER A 523 -7.71 -19.63 -2.89
N LYS A 524 -7.09 -19.09 -3.95
CA LYS A 524 -7.21 -19.60 -5.32
C LYS A 524 -6.43 -20.90 -5.56
N TYR A 525 -5.27 -21.07 -4.92
CA TYR A 525 -4.37 -22.20 -5.18
C TYR A 525 -4.40 -23.27 -4.06
N THR A 526 -5.29 -23.17 -3.08
CA THR A 526 -5.55 -24.24 -2.09
C THR A 526 -6.99 -24.70 -2.16
N HIS A 527 -7.27 -25.88 -1.61
CA HIS A 527 -8.61 -26.46 -1.48
C HIS A 527 -9.37 -26.43 -2.81
N LEU A 528 -8.88 -27.15 -3.81
CA LEU A 528 -9.51 -27.12 -5.14
C LEU A 528 -10.92 -27.72 -5.12
N GLU A 529 -11.18 -28.63 -4.18
CA GLU A 529 -12.49 -29.21 -3.89
C GLU A 529 -13.54 -28.16 -3.51
N ASP A 530 -13.11 -27.00 -2.98
CA ASP A 530 -14.01 -25.89 -2.64
C ASP A 530 -14.42 -25.05 -3.85
N TYR A 531 -13.81 -25.25 -5.03
CA TYR A 531 -14.24 -24.53 -6.22
C TYR A 531 -15.60 -25.02 -6.71
N LYS A 532 -16.38 -24.10 -7.29
CA LYS A 532 -17.50 -24.48 -8.14
C LYS A 532 -17.00 -25.42 -9.25
N GLY A 533 -17.42 -26.69 -9.22
CA GLY A 533 -16.97 -27.71 -10.16
C GLY A 533 -15.58 -28.31 -9.87
N GLY A 534 -14.99 -28.06 -8.70
CA GLY A 534 -13.71 -28.62 -8.28
C GLY A 534 -12.55 -28.16 -9.16
N VAL A 535 -11.70 -29.12 -9.60
CA VAL A 535 -10.57 -28.88 -10.51
C VAL A 535 -10.99 -28.15 -11.79
N ASN A 536 -12.23 -28.33 -12.26
CA ASN A 536 -12.74 -27.64 -13.44
C ASN A 536 -12.78 -26.13 -13.21
N GLY A 537 -13.34 -25.69 -12.08
CA GLY A 537 -13.38 -24.27 -11.73
C GLY A 537 -12.00 -23.67 -11.48
N PHE A 538 -11.04 -24.48 -11.02
CA PHE A 538 -9.65 -24.04 -10.90
C PHE A 538 -8.97 -23.84 -12.26
N MET A 539 -9.17 -24.78 -13.19
CA MET A 539 -8.64 -24.65 -14.56
C MET A 539 -9.28 -23.45 -15.27
N ASP A 540 -10.61 -23.26 -15.15
CA ASP A 540 -11.31 -22.11 -15.72
C ASP A 540 -10.79 -20.80 -15.14
N PHE A 541 -10.47 -20.75 -13.84
CA PHE A 541 -9.78 -19.61 -13.23
C PHE A 541 -8.44 -19.34 -13.89
N ILE A 542 -7.58 -20.35 -14.03
CA ILE A 542 -6.25 -20.18 -14.64
C ILE A 542 -6.40 -19.54 -16.03
N GLU A 543 -7.30 -20.06 -16.86
CA GLU A 543 -7.49 -19.59 -18.24
C GLU A 543 -8.14 -18.21 -18.32
N SER A 544 -9.16 -17.95 -17.50
CA SER A 544 -9.83 -16.64 -17.44
C SER A 544 -8.90 -15.50 -17.02
N SER A 545 -7.83 -15.83 -16.30
CA SER A 545 -6.77 -14.91 -15.89
C SER A 545 -5.60 -14.85 -16.88
N GLY A 546 -5.73 -15.47 -18.07
CA GLY A 546 -4.69 -15.47 -19.10
C GLY A 546 -3.54 -16.46 -18.87
N GLY A 547 -3.68 -17.39 -17.92
CA GLY A 547 -2.74 -18.48 -17.68
C GLY A 547 -2.92 -19.67 -18.62
N ASP A 548 -2.04 -20.67 -18.49
CA ASP A 548 -2.10 -21.94 -19.22
C ASP A 548 -1.94 -23.11 -18.26
N VAL A 549 -2.91 -24.03 -18.30
CA VAL A 549 -3.01 -25.15 -17.35
C VAL A 549 -1.80 -26.08 -17.43
N LYS A 550 -1.32 -26.42 -18.63
CA LYS A 550 -0.15 -27.29 -18.80
C LYS A 550 1.11 -26.65 -18.23
N LYS A 551 1.40 -25.40 -18.58
CA LYS A 551 2.54 -24.66 -18.03
C LYS A 551 2.43 -24.50 -16.51
N ALA A 552 1.25 -24.17 -15.99
CA ALA A 552 1.02 -24.04 -14.55
C ALA A 552 1.36 -25.34 -13.82
N PHE A 553 0.83 -26.48 -14.27
CA PHE A 553 1.09 -27.77 -13.63
C PHE A 553 2.54 -28.24 -13.77
N SER A 554 3.25 -27.82 -14.82
CA SER A 554 4.69 -28.10 -14.96
C SER A 554 5.57 -27.38 -13.91
N CYS A 555 5.03 -26.39 -13.20
CA CYS A 555 5.77 -25.66 -12.15
C CYS A 555 5.97 -26.49 -10.87
N ASP A 556 5.25 -27.59 -10.69
CA ASP A 556 5.39 -28.48 -9.53
C ASP A 556 5.46 -29.94 -9.99
N LYS A 557 6.60 -30.58 -9.69
CA LYS A 557 6.86 -31.97 -10.08
C LYS A 557 5.84 -32.97 -9.52
N LYS A 558 5.30 -32.74 -8.31
CA LYS A 558 4.30 -33.62 -7.68
C LYS A 558 2.96 -33.49 -8.38
N ILE A 559 2.54 -32.27 -8.67
CA ILE A 559 1.30 -32.00 -9.41
C ILE A 559 1.42 -32.53 -10.83
N GLN A 560 2.54 -32.27 -11.51
CA GLN A 560 2.84 -32.82 -12.83
C GLN A 560 2.77 -34.36 -12.83
N ALA A 561 3.41 -35.02 -11.87
CA ALA A 561 3.37 -36.48 -11.75
C ALA A 561 1.96 -37.02 -11.50
N SER A 562 1.16 -36.34 -10.67
CA SER A 562 -0.22 -36.72 -10.43
C SER A 562 -1.08 -36.57 -11.70
N VAL A 563 -0.88 -35.50 -12.48
CA VAL A 563 -1.58 -35.33 -13.77
C VAL A 563 -1.12 -36.37 -14.79
N ASP A 564 0.17 -36.73 -14.80
CA ASP A 564 0.72 -37.80 -15.65
C ASP A 564 0.08 -39.16 -15.35
N GLU A 565 -0.12 -39.50 -14.07
CA GLU A 565 -0.84 -40.73 -13.65
C GLU A 565 -2.29 -40.74 -14.17
N ILE A 566 -2.99 -39.62 -14.07
CA ILE A 566 -4.38 -39.49 -14.56
C ILE A 566 -4.42 -39.54 -16.09
N LEU A 567 -3.49 -38.92 -16.81
CA LEU A 567 -3.41 -39.01 -18.27
C LEU A 567 -3.20 -40.46 -18.72
N LYS A 568 -2.22 -41.15 -18.13
CA LYS A 568 -1.95 -42.56 -18.45
C LYS A 568 -3.16 -43.45 -18.24
N SER A 569 -3.95 -43.24 -17.18
CA SER A 569 -5.13 -44.06 -16.91
C SER A 569 -6.33 -43.76 -17.81
N PHE A 570 -6.46 -42.54 -18.34
CA PHE A 570 -7.62 -42.15 -19.15
C PHE A 570 -7.39 -42.16 -20.66
N ASN A 571 -6.17 -41.88 -21.13
CA ASN A 571 -5.87 -41.79 -22.56
C ASN A 571 -4.48 -42.32 -22.96
N GLY A 572 -3.73 -42.93 -22.03
CA GLY A 572 -2.44 -43.55 -22.30
C GLY A 572 -1.28 -42.58 -22.59
N LYS A 573 -1.50 -41.26 -22.56
CA LYS A 573 -0.47 -40.26 -22.86
C LYS A 573 0.34 -39.89 -21.61
N SER A 574 1.57 -39.43 -21.84
CA SER A 574 2.35 -38.76 -20.81
C SER A 574 2.01 -37.26 -20.76
N PHE A 575 2.30 -36.61 -19.63
CA PHE A 575 2.16 -35.16 -19.48
C PHE A 575 2.99 -34.37 -20.50
N LYS A 576 4.15 -34.91 -20.90
CA LYS A 576 5.04 -34.29 -21.88
C LYS A 576 4.33 -34.18 -23.24
N ASP A 577 3.67 -35.26 -23.64
CA ASP A 577 3.07 -35.42 -24.96
C ASP A 577 1.63 -34.89 -25.03
N ALA A 578 0.94 -34.79 -23.89
CA ALA A 578 -0.42 -34.26 -23.82
C ALA A 578 -0.47 -32.74 -24.02
N THR A 579 -1.47 -32.26 -24.76
CA THR A 579 -1.78 -30.83 -24.89
C THR A 579 -2.50 -30.29 -23.65
N SER A 580 -2.53 -28.97 -23.49
CA SER A 580 -3.29 -28.30 -22.41
C SER A 580 -4.78 -28.69 -22.47
N LYS A 581 -5.36 -28.80 -23.67
CA LYS A 581 -6.74 -29.24 -23.88
C LYS A 581 -6.98 -30.67 -23.39
N GLU A 582 -6.11 -31.61 -23.73
CA GLU A 582 -6.23 -33.01 -23.32
C GLU A 582 -6.09 -33.19 -21.81
N ILE A 583 -5.17 -32.45 -21.17
CA ILE A 583 -5.05 -32.41 -19.71
C ILE A 583 -6.36 -31.98 -19.06
N LYS A 584 -6.98 -30.89 -19.56
CA LYS A 584 -8.26 -30.40 -19.03
C LYS A 584 -9.38 -31.41 -19.20
N GLU A 585 -9.49 -32.03 -20.37
CA GLU A 585 -10.53 -33.03 -20.66
C GLU A 585 -10.41 -34.26 -19.76
N VAL A 586 -9.20 -34.76 -19.56
CA VAL A 586 -8.94 -35.90 -18.69
C VAL A 586 -9.23 -35.56 -17.23
N LEU A 587 -8.80 -34.40 -16.73
CA LEU A 587 -9.13 -33.96 -15.38
C LEU A 587 -10.64 -33.76 -15.19
N LYS A 588 -11.34 -33.22 -16.19
CA LYS A 588 -12.81 -33.10 -16.20
C LYS A 588 -13.47 -34.47 -16.06
N LYS A 589 -13.03 -35.47 -16.84
CA LYS A 589 -13.54 -36.85 -16.77
C LYS A 589 -13.23 -37.50 -15.41
N ALA A 590 -11.99 -37.40 -14.95
CA ALA A 590 -11.56 -37.96 -13.67
C ALA A 590 -12.32 -37.37 -12.48
N ASN A 591 -12.63 -36.08 -12.54
CA ASN A 591 -13.44 -35.37 -11.56
C ASN A 591 -14.91 -35.80 -11.59
N ALA A 592 -15.51 -35.91 -12.78
CA ALA A 592 -16.88 -36.38 -12.93
C ALA A 592 -17.06 -37.81 -12.40
N GLN A 593 -16.06 -38.68 -12.61
CA GLN A 593 -16.05 -40.07 -12.13
C GLN A 593 -15.65 -40.22 -10.66
N LYS A 594 -15.24 -39.14 -9.97
CA LYS A 594 -14.73 -39.18 -8.57
C LYS A 594 -13.64 -40.26 -8.35
N SER A 595 -12.79 -40.47 -9.34
CA SER A 595 -11.71 -41.47 -9.32
C SER A 595 -10.76 -41.29 -8.11
N ASP A 596 -10.10 -42.36 -7.68
CA ASP A 596 -9.14 -42.25 -6.57
C ASP A 596 -7.92 -41.40 -6.94
N SER A 597 -7.51 -41.40 -8.21
CA SER A 597 -6.45 -40.53 -8.71
C SER A 597 -6.81 -39.05 -8.61
N ILE A 598 -8.09 -38.66 -8.83
CA ILE A 598 -8.49 -37.26 -8.62
C ILE A 598 -8.52 -36.87 -7.13
N LYS A 599 -8.86 -37.79 -6.22
CA LYS A 599 -8.78 -37.54 -4.77
C LYS A 599 -7.33 -37.30 -4.33
N LYS A 600 -6.39 -38.12 -4.83
CA LYS A 600 -4.95 -37.91 -4.60
C LYS A 600 -4.48 -36.57 -5.14
N PHE A 601 -4.96 -36.17 -6.31
CA PHE A 601 -4.69 -34.86 -6.89
C PHE A 601 -5.20 -33.73 -5.98
N TYR A 602 -6.45 -33.80 -5.50
CA TYR A 602 -7.00 -32.80 -4.56
C TYR A 602 -6.18 -32.66 -3.28
N ASN A 603 -5.69 -33.78 -2.71
CA ASN A 603 -4.86 -33.76 -1.51
C ASN A 603 -3.58 -32.92 -1.68
N LEU A 604 -3.04 -32.80 -2.90
CA LEU A 604 -1.87 -31.95 -3.17
C LEU A 604 -2.16 -30.46 -2.97
N PHE A 605 -3.43 -30.06 -2.92
CA PHE A 605 -3.87 -28.67 -2.79
C PHE A 605 -4.52 -28.36 -1.44
N HIS A 606 -4.66 -29.33 -0.51
CA HIS A 606 -5.20 -29.05 0.83
C HIS A 606 -4.35 -28.05 1.63
N GLU A 607 -3.04 -28.02 1.37
CA GLU A 607 -2.13 -27.10 2.02
C GLU A 607 -1.23 -26.38 1.00
N ASN A 608 -0.18 -25.75 1.52
CA ASN A 608 0.79 -25.01 0.74
C ASN A 608 1.48 -25.94 -0.29
N ASN A 609 1.29 -25.65 -1.57
CA ASN A 609 1.82 -26.45 -2.69
C ASN A 609 2.83 -25.67 -3.54
N GLY A 610 3.54 -26.34 -4.44
CA GLY A 610 4.57 -25.72 -5.27
C GLY A 610 4.03 -24.67 -6.23
N LEU A 611 2.80 -24.85 -6.74
CA LEU A 611 2.11 -23.83 -7.54
C LEU A 611 1.86 -22.54 -6.74
N LEU A 612 1.30 -22.67 -5.53
CA LEU A 612 1.08 -21.52 -4.63
C LEU A 612 2.41 -20.85 -4.25
N ASN A 613 3.44 -21.62 -3.94
CA ASN A 613 4.76 -21.07 -3.61
C ASN A 613 5.37 -20.32 -4.80
N LYS A 614 5.24 -20.86 -6.02
CA LYS A 614 5.70 -20.19 -7.24
C LYS A 614 4.89 -18.94 -7.53
N ALA A 615 3.57 -18.98 -7.39
CA ALA A 615 2.68 -17.83 -7.58
C ALA A 615 3.00 -16.70 -6.59
N ARG A 616 3.19 -17.03 -5.30
CA ARG A 616 3.64 -16.07 -4.29
C ARG A 616 5.03 -15.52 -4.61
N THR A 617 5.97 -16.37 -5.02
CA THR A 617 7.32 -15.93 -5.39
C THR A 617 7.28 -14.93 -6.56
N CYS A 618 6.50 -15.23 -7.60
CA CYS A 618 6.27 -14.32 -8.71
C CYS A 618 5.67 -12.99 -8.24
N ASN A 619 4.64 -13.04 -7.39
CA ASN A 619 3.98 -11.86 -6.83
C ASN A 619 4.90 -11.00 -5.95
N SER A 620 5.60 -11.61 -5.01
CA SER A 620 6.53 -10.93 -4.11
C SER A 620 7.78 -10.43 -4.85
N SER A 621 8.20 -11.10 -5.93
CA SER A 621 9.26 -10.62 -6.82
C SER A 621 8.87 -9.31 -7.52
N PHE A 622 7.58 -9.11 -7.85
CA PHE A 622 7.10 -7.82 -8.38
C PHE A 622 7.25 -6.71 -7.36
N GLY A 623 6.71 -6.95 -6.15
CA GLY A 623 6.78 -6.01 -5.05
C GLY A 623 8.23 -5.63 -4.75
N PHE A 624 9.12 -6.62 -4.71
CA PHE A 624 10.54 -6.42 -4.46
C PHE A 624 11.27 -5.70 -5.60
N LEU A 625 11.18 -6.18 -6.85
CA LEU A 625 11.88 -5.56 -7.98
C LEU A 625 11.41 -4.13 -8.21
N SER A 626 10.09 -3.89 -8.15
CA SER A 626 9.52 -2.55 -8.26
C SER A 626 10.01 -1.63 -7.14
N THR A 627 9.97 -2.11 -5.90
CA THR A 627 10.31 -1.31 -4.70
C THR A 627 11.79 -1.05 -4.53
N ILE A 628 12.65 -2.01 -4.87
CA ILE A 628 14.09 -1.97 -4.56
C ILE A 628 14.94 -1.58 -5.77
N VAL A 629 14.52 -1.96 -6.99
CA VAL A 629 15.37 -1.85 -8.19
C VAL A 629 14.80 -0.87 -9.19
N LEU A 630 13.56 -1.06 -9.64
CA LEU A 630 13.02 -0.35 -10.80
C LEU A 630 12.63 1.09 -10.48
N VAL A 631 11.81 1.31 -9.44
CA VAL A 631 11.42 2.67 -9.05
C VAL A 631 12.63 3.45 -8.53
N PRO A 632 13.45 2.91 -7.59
CA PRO A 632 14.69 3.59 -7.19
C PRO A 632 15.65 3.83 -8.36
N GLY A 633 15.87 2.84 -9.23
CA GLY A 633 16.74 2.97 -10.39
C GLY A 633 16.27 4.05 -11.38
N LEU A 634 14.97 4.16 -11.62
CA LEU A 634 14.38 5.24 -12.42
C LEU A 634 14.63 6.60 -11.77
N ILE A 635 14.47 6.72 -10.45
CA ILE A 635 14.70 7.98 -9.72
C ILE A 635 16.19 8.38 -9.77
N ILE A 636 17.11 7.41 -9.62
CA ILE A 636 18.56 7.62 -9.78
C ILE A 636 18.87 8.11 -11.19
N TRP A 637 18.38 7.42 -12.22
CA TRP A 637 18.58 7.81 -13.61
C TRP A 637 18.00 9.20 -13.91
N LEU A 638 16.83 9.53 -13.37
CA LEU A 638 16.24 10.87 -13.51
C LEU A 638 17.12 11.95 -12.89
N THR A 639 17.81 11.62 -11.79
CA THR A 639 18.76 12.54 -11.16
C THR A 639 19.94 12.81 -12.10
N ASP A 640 20.54 11.78 -12.68
CA ASP A 640 21.63 11.93 -13.67
C ASP A 640 21.17 12.64 -14.96
N PHE A 641 19.94 12.40 -15.39
CA PHE A 641 19.35 13.07 -16.55
C PHE A 641 19.14 14.56 -16.29
N CYS A 642 18.68 14.93 -15.08
CA CYS A 642 18.53 16.32 -14.68
C CYS A 642 19.88 17.03 -14.63
N GLU A 643 20.92 16.41 -14.06
CA GLU A 643 22.29 16.95 -14.05
C GLU A 643 22.78 17.27 -15.47
N LYS A 644 22.63 16.33 -16.41
CA LYS A 644 22.98 16.56 -17.84
C LYS A 644 22.13 17.64 -18.50
N MET A 645 20.86 17.75 -18.16
CA MET A 645 19.97 18.80 -18.67
C MET A 645 20.45 20.18 -18.20
N THR A 646 20.76 20.27 -16.90
CA THR A 646 21.28 21.45 -16.23
C THR A 646 22.60 21.88 -16.85
N GLU A 647 23.58 20.99 -16.97
CA GLU A 647 24.85 21.26 -17.67
C GLU A 647 24.65 21.80 -19.09
N LYS A 648 23.74 21.18 -19.86
CA LYS A 648 23.47 21.60 -21.24
C LYS A 648 22.83 22.99 -21.31
N ARG A 649 21.96 23.34 -20.36
CA ARG A 649 21.34 24.67 -20.28
C ARG A 649 22.37 25.72 -19.85
N SER A 650 23.17 25.42 -18.83
CA SER A 650 24.21 26.34 -18.37
C SER A 650 25.26 26.63 -19.44
N LYS A 651 25.66 25.63 -20.24
CA LYS A 651 26.55 25.84 -21.41
C LYS A 651 25.91 26.72 -22.50
N LYS A 652 24.60 26.60 -22.72
CA LYS A 652 23.88 27.47 -23.67
C LYS A 652 23.77 28.90 -23.18
N ASP A 653 23.49 29.07 -21.89
CA ASP A 653 23.38 30.38 -21.26
C ASP A 653 24.74 31.08 -21.21
N LEU A 654 25.83 30.34 -20.96
CA LEU A 654 27.20 30.83 -21.11
C LEU A 654 27.46 31.32 -22.54
N ALA A 655 27.21 30.46 -23.55
CA ALA A 655 27.44 30.82 -24.95
C ALA A 655 26.57 32.00 -25.42
N ALA A 656 25.37 32.17 -24.85
CA ALA A 656 24.51 33.32 -25.12
C ALA A 656 25.03 34.59 -24.44
N ALA A 657 25.52 34.48 -23.20
CA ALA A 657 26.10 35.59 -22.44
C ALA A 657 27.42 36.08 -23.07
N GLU A 658 28.27 35.15 -23.54
CA GLU A 658 29.48 35.43 -24.32
C GLU A 658 29.15 36.17 -25.62
N LYS A 659 28.13 35.72 -26.36
CA LYS A 659 27.65 36.41 -27.58
C LYS A 659 27.07 37.79 -27.31
N ALA A 660 26.48 38.01 -26.13
CA ALA A 660 25.91 39.28 -25.73
C ALA A 660 26.93 40.23 -25.06
N GLY A 661 28.17 39.79 -24.83
CA GLY A 661 29.21 40.57 -24.17
C GLY A 661 28.90 40.94 -22.71
N ASN A 662 28.01 40.20 -22.04
CA ASN A 662 27.57 40.52 -20.67
C ASN A 662 28.45 39.81 -19.63
N THR A 663 29.52 40.47 -19.18
CA THR A 663 30.52 39.94 -18.25
C THR A 663 29.93 39.43 -16.92
N ALA A 664 28.85 40.03 -16.42
CA ALA A 664 28.19 39.58 -15.19
C ALA A 664 27.45 38.24 -15.38
N GLN A 665 26.83 38.04 -16.54
CA GLN A 665 26.15 36.78 -16.87
C GLN A 665 27.15 35.67 -17.26
N ILE A 666 28.27 36.04 -17.88
CA ILE A 666 29.39 35.12 -18.16
C ILE A 666 29.96 34.58 -16.85
N ASN A 667 30.35 35.46 -15.91
CA ASN A 667 30.91 35.05 -14.62
C ASN A 667 29.93 34.18 -13.81
N ALA A 668 28.63 34.49 -13.84
CA ALA A 668 27.61 33.69 -13.16
C ALA A 668 27.44 32.29 -13.79
N ALA A 669 27.48 32.16 -15.12
CA ALA A 669 27.36 30.89 -15.82
C ALA A 669 28.62 30.03 -15.73
N GLU A 670 29.82 30.63 -15.75
CA GLU A 670 31.09 29.94 -15.54
C GLU A 670 31.22 29.40 -14.11
N THR A 671 30.83 30.18 -13.10
CA THR A 671 30.82 29.75 -11.69
C THR A 671 29.93 28.53 -11.52
N TYR A 672 28.73 28.57 -12.09
CA TYR A 672 27.79 27.44 -12.07
C TYR A 672 28.33 26.17 -12.76
N LEU A 673 29.04 26.33 -13.89
CA LEU A 673 29.63 25.20 -14.63
C LEU A 673 30.86 24.60 -13.94
N ALA A 674 31.66 25.43 -13.26
CA ALA A 674 32.82 24.99 -12.49
C ALA A 674 32.42 24.20 -11.23
N GLU A 675 31.30 24.57 -10.61
CA GLU A 675 30.73 23.88 -9.44
C GLU A 675 30.10 22.53 -9.81
N HIS A 676 29.45 22.42 -10.98
CA HIS A 676 28.72 21.20 -11.39
C HIS A 676 29.53 20.15 -12.18
N ASN A 677 30.69 20.47 -12.77
CA ASN A 677 31.47 19.53 -13.62
C ASN A 677 32.77 19.02 -12.96
N GLN A 678 32.71 18.26 -11.86
CA GLN A 678 33.92 17.63 -11.29
C GLN A 678 33.74 16.13 -10.99
N PRO A 679 34.73 15.27 -11.34
CA PRO A 679 34.58 13.82 -11.33
C PRO A 679 34.58 13.20 -9.92
N THR A 680 33.87 12.08 -9.84
CA THR A 680 33.45 11.34 -8.65
C THR A 680 34.57 10.58 -7.92
N LYS A 681 34.53 10.57 -6.58
CA LYS A 681 35.04 9.45 -5.75
C LYS A 681 33.92 8.96 -4.82
N THR A 682 33.77 7.65 -4.72
CA THR A 682 32.73 6.96 -3.95
C THR A 682 32.93 7.14 -2.44
N PRO A 683 31.90 7.55 -1.66
CA PRO A 683 32.01 7.62 -0.20
C PRO A 683 31.95 6.21 0.43
N SER A 684 32.60 6.02 1.59
CA SER A 684 32.62 4.75 2.34
C SER A 684 31.85 4.86 3.68
N MET A 685 31.24 3.74 4.10
CA MET A 685 30.47 3.64 5.36
C MET A 685 31.29 3.90 6.63
N ALA A 686 32.62 3.79 6.58
CA ALA A 686 33.47 4.08 7.73
C ALA A 686 33.42 5.56 8.12
N GLY A 687 33.32 6.47 7.15
CA GLY A 687 33.19 7.91 7.39
C GLY A 687 31.81 8.32 7.96
N PHE A 688 30.76 7.56 7.68
CA PHE A 688 29.40 7.84 8.17
C PHE A 688 29.21 7.57 9.67
N LEU A 689 30.00 6.67 10.24
CA LEU A 689 29.89 6.26 11.65
C LEU A 689 30.87 6.96 12.60
N GLY A 690 31.67 7.91 12.10
CA GLY A 690 32.57 8.72 12.92
C GLY A 690 33.70 7.92 13.61
N ARG A 691 34.13 6.78 13.04
CA ARG A 691 35.33 6.10 13.51
C ARG A 691 36.50 6.56 12.65
N LYS A 692 37.43 7.29 13.27
CA LYS A 692 38.69 7.74 12.68
C LYS A 692 39.52 6.56 12.19
#